data_AF-A0A6S6TNF9-F1
#
_entry.id   AF-A0A6S6TNF9-F1
#
_cell.length_a   1.000
_cell.length_b   1.000
_cell.length_c   1.000
_cell.angle_alpha   90.00
_cell.angle_beta   90.00
_cell.angle_gamma   90.00
#
_symmetry.space_group_name_H-M   'P 1'
#
loop_
_entity.id
_entity.type
_entity.pdbx_description
1 polymer ?
#
loop_
_entity_poly.entity_id
_entity_poly.type
_entity_poly.pdbx_seq_one_letter_code
_entity_poly.pdbx_strand_id
1 'polypeptide(L)'
;MPDNIIQFVWSYSRKQQLWLILLTFASFPLLYVSLEIPKLIINEALSGESGLRYFLGWEVTPFQLLMWLSFSLLALVLINGVFKMFINTQKGIVGETLVRRLRYMLMERLLRFPPRKFQQLSQGEVIATVVQETDPLGGFAGDAFAHPLLQGGTLLTILLFMFMQDWVLGVASIALVPAQLLIIPYLQRQINVLRKQRVKRARVLSSRIGETVQSANEIRIQGTRRYTLAEFSYRFGELYYIRLALFKKKFFMKFLNNTLNQLTPFMFYAIGGYLVLEGRLTIGALVAAIAAHKDFLSPWRELLSFYQTWQDNLVRYQQVVEQFNPHNMQALPDSAEPVDEAFFRQTLTMQQVNIRNDHHEPLLSHLNMELKPCEWVVVHCPDLALRQAFAQCLAGLVKPYSGFVGFEGRALDSLAEADLRQNLGFVNERAHLFNAAIAYNIGYGLNHQPPPVESEQQRQLLADSVAAGNSADWFDESFSGTWSNFPRFEVENWSELWWWLREQMDIFNVTDRLTTLSLEEVFNPLNYPEAVFGQLVDDLLAARQCMLEEINHQGRDNRMEQYDINRLNQFAPMLDNLVFGTLAGDTVALRPVLMKTIIEALHENDLLNPSLRIAERCLRKLMVQYKGLDEGHLFIEQFELHDEQRVADLKQLSNMLEADVDAAVSDPSCSDGLMDIFVRMVPQEWLDIWMEPDYVDQLLTLRNDLMQRLSARLGDAYFPFIEHKYNPGLSVLNNVLFGRIDPHCPEARASLQKRATHWVMEKANEPDLVRLFIINTQ
;
A
#
# COMPACT_ATOMS: atom_id res chain seq x y z
N MET A 1 11.90 -23.74 5.72
CA MET A 1 10.42 -23.66 5.87
C MET A 1 9.90 -25.08 5.93
N PRO A 2 8.87 -25.36 6.74
CA PRO A 2 8.19 -26.66 6.71
C PRO A 2 7.61 -26.96 5.32
N ASP A 3 7.56 -28.23 4.93
CA ASP A 3 7.03 -28.64 3.62
C ASP A 3 5.49 -28.65 3.56
N ASN A 4 4.84 -28.56 4.72
CA ASN A 4 3.39 -28.63 4.88
C ASN A 4 2.86 -27.48 5.73
N ILE A 5 1.77 -26.86 5.28
CA ILE A 5 1.07 -25.79 6.00
C ILE A 5 0.62 -26.21 7.41
N ILE A 6 0.20 -27.45 7.62
CA ILE A 6 -0.20 -27.92 8.96
C ILE A 6 1.00 -27.95 9.90
N GLN A 7 2.14 -28.40 9.41
CA GLN A 7 3.38 -28.42 10.18
C GLN A 7 3.83 -27.00 10.51
N PHE A 8 3.67 -26.06 9.56
CA PHE A 8 3.91 -24.63 9.76
C PHE A 8 3.00 -24.03 10.85
N VAL A 9 1.68 -24.26 10.78
CA VAL A 9 0.73 -23.79 11.80
C VAL A 9 1.12 -24.34 13.17
N TRP A 10 1.40 -25.64 13.26
CA TRP A 10 1.74 -26.28 14.52
C TRP A 10 3.08 -25.77 15.10
N SER A 11 4.13 -25.66 14.28
CA SER A 11 5.46 -25.24 14.75
C SER A 11 5.46 -23.84 15.35
N TYR A 12 4.63 -22.94 14.81
CA TYR A 12 4.64 -21.53 15.20
C TYR A 12 3.44 -21.06 16.03
N SER A 13 2.39 -21.87 16.21
CA SER A 13 1.22 -21.50 17.02
C SER A 13 0.73 -22.57 18.02
N ARG A 14 1.50 -23.63 18.29
CA ARG A 14 1.08 -24.76 19.17
C ARG A 14 0.38 -24.34 20.48
N LYS A 15 0.89 -23.33 21.19
CA LYS A 15 0.32 -22.89 22.48
C LYS A 15 -1.08 -22.28 22.30
N GLN A 16 -1.24 -21.42 21.29
CA GLN A 16 -2.50 -20.75 20.98
C GLN A 16 -3.53 -21.77 20.44
N GLN A 17 -3.10 -22.70 19.59
CA GLN A 17 -3.95 -23.77 19.06
C GLN A 17 -4.44 -24.71 20.16
N LEU A 18 -3.58 -25.11 21.11
CA LEU A 18 -3.98 -25.92 22.26
C LEU A 18 -5.03 -25.20 23.13
N TRP A 19 -4.85 -23.91 23.36
CA TRP A 19 -5.82 -23.11 24.12
C TRP A 19 -7.17 -22.99 23.38
N LEU A 20 -7.15 -22.76 22.05
CA LEU A 20 -8.36 -22.77 21.22
C LEU A 20 -9.09 -24.12 21.24
N ILE A 21 -8.33 -25.22 21.21
CA ILE A 21 -8.87 -26.58 21.31
C ILE A 21 -9.59 -26.77 22.66
N LEU A 22 -8.95 -26.38 23.76
CA LEU A 22 -9.54 -26.46 25.10
C LEU A 22 -10.83 -25.64 25.21
N LEU A 23 -10.81 -24.40 24.72
CA LEU A 23 -11.97 -23.51 24.69
C LEU A 23 -13.12 -24.10 23.86
N THR A 24 -12.79 -24.75 22.74
CA THR A 24 -13.76 -25.43 21.88
C THR A 24 -14.42 -26.60 22.60
N PHE A 25 -13.63 -27.44 23.29
CA PHE A 25 -14.17 -28.55 24.08
C PHE A 25 -15.08 -28.08 25.22
N ALA A 26 -14.75 -26.96 25.87
CA ALA A 26 -15.58 -26.38 26.93
C ALA A 26 -16.98 -25.95 26.45
N SER A 27 -17.15 -25.70 25.14
CA SER A 27 -18.45 -25.30 24.56
C SER A 27 -19.42 -26.46 24.32
N PHE A 28 -18.95 -27.70 24.19
CA PHE A 28 -19.83 -28.83 23.82
C PHE A 28 -20.87 -29.20 24.88
N PRO A 29 -20.56 -29.23 26.19
CA PRO A 29 -21.58 -29.48 27.21
C PRO A 29 -22.72 -28.44 27.16
N LEU A 30 -22.38 -27.16 26.96
CA LEU A 30 -23.36 -26.08 26.85
C LEU A 30 -24.23 -26.23 25.60
N LEU A 31 -23.65 -26.71 24.50
CA LEU A 31 -24.39 -27.00 23.28
C LEU A 31 -25.37 -28.16 23.49
N TYR A 32 -24.96 -29.23 24.16
CA TYR A 32 -25.84 -30.36 24.49
C TYR A 32 -27.04 -29.91 25.34
N VAL A 33 -26.81 -29.16 26.42
CA VAL A 33 -27.88 -28.64 27.28
C VAL A 33 -28.82 -27.73 26.49
N SER A 34 -28.28 -26.89 25.60
CA SER A 34 -29.10 -26.02 24.74
C SER A 34 -30.03 -26.80 23.79
N LEU A 35 -29.68 -28.01 23.37
CA LEU A 35 -30.54 -28.89 22.57
C LEU A 35 -31.59 -29.61 23.42
N GLU A 36 -31.31 -29.85 24.71
CA GLU A 36 -32.22 -30.54 25.63
C GLU A 36 -33.35 -29.63 26.14
N ILE A 37 -33.09 -28.34 26.37
CA ILE A 37 -34.11 -27.41 26.91
C ILE A 37 -35.38 -27.31 26.04
N PRO A 38 -35.32 -27.18 24.70
CA PRO A 38 -36.53 -27.18 23.87
C PRO A 38 -37.38 -28.44 24.04
N LYS A 39 -36.74 -29.60 24.24
CA LYS A 39 -37.44 -30.85 24.54
C LYS A 39 -38.13 -30.80 25.90
N LEU A 40 -37.45 -30.31 26.94
CA LEU A 40 -38.04 -30.12 28.28
C LEU A 40 -39.24 -29.16 28.23
N ILE A 41 -39.16 -28.10 27.43
CA ILE A 41 -40.27 -27.17 27.22
C ILE A 41 -41.49 -27.90 26.61
N ILE A 42 -41.28 -28.70 25.56
CA ILE A 42 -42.38 -29.39 24.86
C ILE A 42 -42.97 -30.51 25.72
N ASN A 43 -42.12 -31.39 26.26
CA ASN A 43 -42.57 -32.60 26.95
C ASN A 43 -43.08 -32.29 28.35
N GLU A 44 -42.38 -31.43 29.08
CA GLU A 44 -42.77 -31.10 30.44
C GLU A 44 -43.74 -29.91 30.40
N ALA A 45 -43.30 -28.71 30.02
CA ALA A 45 -44.13 -27.52 30.23
C ALA A 45 -45.45 -27.49 29.41
N LEU A 46 -45.47 -28.05 28.19
CA LEU A 46 -46.63 -27.99 27.29
C LEU A 46 -47.49 -29.26 27.26
N SER A 47 -46.89 -30.45 27.37
CA SER A 47 -47.59 -31.73 27.10
C SER A 47 -47.90 -32.57 28.35
N GLY A 48 -47.38 -32.21 29.52
CA GLY A 48 -47.62 -32.99 30.75
C GLY A 48 -48.93 -32.65 31.46
N GLU A 49 -49.39 -33.55 32.33
CA GLU A 49 -50.63 -33.41 33.11
C GLU A 49 -50.68 -32.11 33.94
N SER A 50 -51.88 -31.55 34.12
CA SER A 50 -52.19 -30.21 34.65
C SER A 50 -51.92 -30.01 36.16
N GLY A 51 -51.00 -30.75 36.78
CA GLY A 51 -50.66 -30.68 38.20
C GLY A 51 -49.47 -29.76 38.53
N LEU A 52 -49.28 -29.46 39.83
CA LEU A 52 -48.07 -28.83 40.37
C LEU A 52 -46.85 -29.74 40.16
N ARG A 53 -45.70 -29.15 39.82
CA ARG A 53 -44.48 -29.90 39.50
C ARG A 53 -43.30 -29.43 40.33
N TYR A 54 -42.41 -30.37 40.64
CA TYR A 54 -41.15 -30.05 41.31
C TYR A 54 -40.05 -29.84 40.28
N PHE A 55 -39.59 -28.60 40.11
CA PHE A 55 -38.38 -28.28 39.35
C PHE A 55 -37.36 -27.68 40.32
N LEU A 56 -36.16 -28.25 40.39
CA LEU A 56 -35.11 -27.87 41.35
C LEU A 56 -35.57 -27.88 42.83
N GLY A 57 -36.59 -28.68 43.17
CA GLY A 57 -37.14 -28.77 44.53
C GLY A 57 -38.25 -27.77 44.87
N TRP A 58 -38.70 -26.95 43.90
CA TRP A 58 -39.76 -25.95 44.09
C TRP A 58 -41.04 -26.38 43.36
N GLU A 59 -42.21 -26.15 43.97
CA GLU A 59 -43.51 -26.33 43.31
C GLU A 59 -43.74 -25.19 42.31
N VAL A 60 -43.70 -25.50 41.02
CA VAL A 60 -43.92 -24.55 39.94
C VAL A 60 -45.15 -24.90 39.12
N THR A 61 -45.89 -23.87 38.73
CA THR A 61 -46.97 -23.98 37.75
C THR A 61 -46.39 -24.25 36.35
N PRO A 62 -47.15 -24.89 35.43
CA PRO A 62 -46.69 -25.12 34.06
C PRO A 62 -46.23 -23.84 33.32
N PHE A 63 -46.92 -22.72 33.57
CA PHE A 63 -46.53 -21.41 33.01
C PHE A 63 -45.20 -20.90 33.56
N GLN A 64 -44.96 -21.03 34.88
CA GLN A 64 -43.68 -20.65 35.47
C GLN A 64 -42.54 -21.55 34.95
N LEU A 65 -42.74 -22.86 34.89
CA LEU A 65 -41.74 -23.79 34.33
C LEU A 65 -41.39 -23.44 32.88
N LEU A 66 -42.40 -23.12 32.05
CA LEU A 66 -42.20 -22.64 30.68
C LEU A 66 -41.30 -21.40 30.64
N MET A 67 -41.59 -20.39 31.47
CA MET A 67 -40.79 -19.15 31.51
C MET A 67 -39.35 -19.39 31.99
N TRP A 68 -39.15 -20.21 33.03
CA TRP A 68 -37.81 -20.55 33.54
C TRP A 68 -36.97 -21.28 32.49
N LEU A 69 -37.54 -22.27 31.81
CA LEU A 69 -36.86 -22.99 30.73
C LEU A 69 -36.61 -22.07 29.52
N SER A 70 -37.55 -21.20 29.18
CA SER A 70 -37.38 -20.24 28.06
C SER A 70 -36.28 -19.22 28.34
N PHE A 71 -36.20 -18.66 29.56
CA PHE A 71 -35.11 -17.77 29.95
C PHE A 71 -33.78 -18.50 30.08
N SER A 72 -33.78 -19.75 30.54
CA SER A 72 -32.57 -20.59 30.58
C SER A 72 -32.05 -20.89 29.17
N LEU A 73 -32.95 -21.16 28.22
CA LEU A 73 -32.61 -21.31 26.81
C LEU A 73 -31.99 -20.02 26.26
N LEU A 74 -32.61 -18.86 26.52
CA LEU A 74 -32.08 -17.57 26.10
C LEU A 74 -30.69 -17.32 26.68
N ALA A 75 -30.49 -17.58 27.98
CA ALA A 75 -29.19 -17.44 28.64
C ALA A 75 -28.13 -18.36 28.01
N LEU A 76 -28.44 -19.62 27.74
CA LEU A 76 -27.52 -20.55 27.08
C LEU A 76 -27.20 -20.15 25.64
N VAL A 77 -28.17 -19.64 24.90
CA VAL A 77 -27.95 -19.11 23.54
C VAL A 77 -27.00 -17.93 23.58
N LEU A 78 -27.15 -17.00 24.54
CA LEU A 78 -26.23 -15.87 24.73
C LEU A 78 -24.83 -16.35 25.12
N ILE A 79 -24.72 -17.28 26.08
CA ILE A 79 -23.43 -17.84 26.52
C ILE A 79 -22.72 -18.52 25.33
N ASN A 80 -23.42 -19.40 24.59
CA ASN A 80 -22.88 -20.04 23.40
C ASN A 80 -22.48 -19.01 22.33
N GLY A 81 -23.25 -17.93 22.18
CA GLY A 81 -22.91 -16.80 21.31
C GLY A 81 -21.59 -16.12 21.71
N VAL A 82 -21.39 -15.86 22.99
CA VAL A 82 -20.14 -15.27 23.54
C VAL A 82 -18.96 -16.22 23.35
N PHE A 83 -19.11 -17.52 23.64
CA PHE A 83 -18.06 -18.53 23.38
C PHE A 83 -17.68 -18.56 21.90
N LYS A 84 -18.68 -18.59 21.01
CA LYS A 84 -18.46 -18.58 19.56
C LYS A 84 -17.75 -17.31 19.10
N MET A 85 -18.13 -16.15 19.63
CA MET A 85 -17.47 -14.87 19.37
C MET A 85 -15.99 -14.94 19.79
N PHE A 86 -15.72 -15.39 21.02
CA PHE A 86 -14.36 -15.46 21.56
C PHE A 86 -13.47 -16.44 20.79
N ILE A 87 -13.98 -17.64 20.47
CA ILE A 87 -13.28 -18.61 19.61
C ILE A 87 -12.96 -17.99 18.24
N ASN A 88 -13.91 -17.31 17.60
CA ASN A 88 -13.70 -16.73 16.28
C ASN A 88 -12.72 -15.56 16.28
N THR A 89 -12.77 -14.68 17.27
CA THR A 89 -11.79 -13.59 17.42
C THR A 89 -10.38 -14.13 17.62
N GLN A 90 -10.22 -15.15 18.47
CA GLN A 90 -8.92 -15.74 18.77
C GLN A 90 -8.35 -16.51 17.56
N LYS A 91 -9.19 -17.20 16.78
CA LYS A 91 -8.79 -17.75 15.48
C LYS A 91 -8.26 -16.66 14.54
N GLY A 92 -8.93 -15.51 14.48
CA GLY A 92 -8.49 -14.36 13.68
C GLY A 92 -7.12 -13.83 14.09
N ILE A 93 -6.90 -13.64 15.41
CA ILE A 93 -5.62 -13.18 15.96
C ILE A 93 -4.49 -14.17 15.62
N VAL A 94 -4.73 -15.48 15.77
CA VAL A 94 -3.75 -16.52 15.43
C VAL A 94 -3.45 -16.53 13.93
N GLY A 95 -4.48 -16.40 13.09
CA GLY A 95 -4.34 -16.33 11.64
C GLY A 95 -3.45 -15.16 11.20
N GLU A 96 -3.71 -13.97 11.73
CA GLU A 96 -2.94 -12.77 11.40
C GLU A 96 -1.50 -12.87 11.89
N THR A 97 -1.29 -13.37 13.11
CA THR A 97 0.05 -13.59 13.66
C THR A 97 0.88 -14.53 12.77
N LEU A 98 0.28 -15.59 12.25
CA LEU A 98 0.94 -16.56 11.38
C LEU A 98 1.20 -16.01 9.97
N VAL A 99 0.31 -15.19 9.40
CA VAL A 99 0.56 -14.52 8.10
C VAL A 99 1.66 -13.50 8.23
N ARG A 100 1.63 -12.67 9.28
CA ARG A 100 2.67 -11.71 9.57
C ARG A 100 4.05 -12.39 9.59
N ARG A 101 4.16 -13.52 10.30
CA ARG A 101 5.38 -14.35 10.32
C ARG A 101 5.73 -14.93 8.96
N LEU A 102 4.75 -15.48 8.24
CA LEU A 102 4.97 -16.06 6.92
C LEU A 102 5.54 -15.02 5.95
N ARG A 103 4.93 -13.83 5.90
CA ARG A 103 5.39 -12.70 5.09
C ARG A 103 6.81 -12.30 5.45
N TYR A 104 7.14 -12.20 6.74
CA TYR A 104 8.49 -11.90 7.20
C TYR A 104 9.52 -12.93 6.70
N MET A 105 9.26 -14.24 6.89
CA MET A 105 10.18 -15.28 6.41
C MET A 105 10.32 -15.31 4.87
N LEU A 106 9.27 -14.94 4.14
CA LEU A 106 9.34 -14.83 2.68
C LEU A 106 10.24 -13.65 2.26
N MET A 107 10.17 -12.52 2.97
CA MET A 107 11.07 -11.38 2.75
C MET A 107 12.52 -11.71 3.09
N GLU A 108 12.76 -12.33 4.24
CA GLU A 108 14.10 -12.80 4.63
C GLU A 108 14.71 -13.72 3.57
N ARG A 109 13.92 -14.65 3.02
CA ARG A 109 14.36 -15.54 1.94
C ARG A 109 14.58 -14.82 0.62
N LEU A 110 13.71 -13.87 0.26
CA LEU A 110 13.83 -13.09 -0.96
C LEU A 110 15.14 -12.31 -1.00
N LEU A 111 15.55 -11.72 0.12
CA LEU A 111 16.81 -10.99 0.26
C LEU A 111 18.05 -11.90 0.07
N ARG A 112 17.89 -13.21 0.26
CA ARG A 112 18.95 -14.22 0.09
C ARG A 112 18.94 -14.88 -1.29
N PHE A 113 18.08 -14.43 -2.20
CA PHE A 113 18.07 -14.97 -3.55
C PHE A 113 19.36 -14.59 -4.27
N PRO A 114 19.94 -15.51 -5.06
CA PRO A 114 21.01 -15.15 -5.96
C PRO A 114 20.59 -13.99 -6.86
N PRO A 115 21.48 -13.03 -7.17
CA PRO A 115 21.17 -11.89 -8.04
C PRO A 115 20.48 -12.30 -9.35
N ARG A 116 20.88 -13.45 -9.93
CA ARG A 116 20.27 -14.02 -11.14
C ARG A 116 18.79 -14.40 -10.96
N LYS A 117 18.43 -15.03 -9.85
CA LYS A 117 17.04 -15.42 -9.55
C LYS A 117 16.18 -14.17 -9.32
N PHE A 118 16.74 -13.15 -8.67
CA PHE A 118 16.08 -11.88 -8.42
C PHE A 118 15.73 -11.15 -9.73
N GLN A 119 16.64 -11.15 -10.71
CA GLN A 119 16.40 -10.55 -12.04
C GLN A 119 15.30 -11.24 -12.87
N GLN A 120 15.07 -12.54 -12.65
CA GLN A 120 14.05 -13.31 -13.38
C GLN A 120 12.64 -13.15 -12.79
N LEU A 121 12.53 -12.62 -11.57
CA LEU A 121 11.26 -12.45 -10.88
C LEU A 121 10.68 -11.08 -11.19
N SER A 122 9.44 -11.05 -11.69
CA SER A 122 8.74 -9.77 -11.83
C SER A 122 8.35 -9.24 -10.45
N GLN A 123 8.49 -7.92 -10.24
CA GLN A 123 8.07 -7.25 -9.01
C GLN A 123 6.60 -7.55 -8.69
N GLY A 124 5.73 -7.55 -9.71
CA GLY A 124 4.31 -7.88 -9.55
C GLY A 124 4.06 -9.32 -9.10
N GLU A 125 4.87 -10.29 -9.55
CA GLU A 125 4.76 -11.68 -9.10
C GLU A 125 5.15 -11.83 -7.62
N VAL A 126 6.19 -11.13 -7.17
CA VAL A 126 6.61 -11.13 -5.76
C VAL A 126 5.52 -10.52 -4.88
N ILE A 127 5.01 -9.34 -5.24
CA ILE A 127 3.94 -8.66 -4.49
C ILE A 127 2.68 -9.53 -4.43
N ALA A 128 2.24 -10.08 -5.56
CA ALA A 128 1.08 -10.96 -5.60
C ALA A 128 1.28 -12.20 -4.72
N THR A 129 2.48 -12.77 -4.70
CA THR A 129 2.74 -13.97 -3.90
C THR A 129 2.79 -13.66 -2.41
N VAL A 130 3.43 -12.56 -1.99
CA VAL A 130 3.63 -12.21 -0.57
C VAL A 130 2.37 -11.60 0.05
N VAL A 131 1.56 -10.90 -0.73
CA VAL A 131 0.33 -10.25 -0.23
C VAL A 131 -0.88 -11.13 -0.53
N GLN A 132 -1.15 -11.41 -1.81
CA GLN A 132 -2.40 -12.04 -2.25
C GLN A 132 -2.44 -13.55 -2.03
N GLU A 133 -1.32 -14.25 -2.23
CA GLU A 133 -1.30 -15.71 -2.05
C GLU A 133 -1.14 -16.13 -0.58
N THR A 134 -0.56 -15.30 0.29
CA THR A 134 -0.47 -15.63 1.73
C THR A 134 -1.73 -15.30 2.51
N ASP A 135 -2.55 -14.36 2.05
CA ASP A 135 -3.74 -13.89 2.78
C ASP A 135 -4.73 -15.03 3.09
N PRO A 136 -5.11 -15.90 2.11
CA PRO A 136 -5.95 -17.06 2.39
C PRO A 136 -5.30 -18.08 3.32
N LEU A 137 -3.96 -18.15 3.35
CA LEU A 137 -3.22 -19.07 4.22
C LEU A 137 -3.37 -18.66 5.69
N GLY A 138 -3.54 -17.37 5.99
CA GLY A 138 -3.83 -16.88 7.34
C GLY A 138 -5.17 -17.27 7.87
N GLY A 139 -6.22 -17.03 7.07
CA GLY A 139 -7.56 -17.48 7.41
C GLY A 139 -7.59 -18.98 7.69
N PHE A 140 -6.95 -19.78 6.83
CA PHE A 140 -6.83 -21.22 7.06
C PHE A 140 -6.00 -21.57 8.31
N ALA A 141 -4.91 -20.87 8.57
CA ALA A 141 -4.03 -21.13 9.70
C ALA A 141 -4.74 -20.98 11.06
N GLY A 142 -5.60 -19.97 11.20
CA GLY A 142 -6.47 -19.81 12.37
C GLY A 142 -7.49 -20.93 12.51
N ASP A 143 -8.07 -21.38 11.38
CA ASP A 143 -9.10 -22.41 11.37
C ASP A 143 -8.58 -23.86 11.42
N ALA A 144 -7.30 -24.09 11.15
CA ALA A 144 -6.72 -25.40 10.83
C ALA A 144 -7.10 -26.54 11.81
N PHE A 145 -7.16 -26.24 13.12
CA PHE A 145 -7.51 -27.23 14.15
C PHE A 145 -8.83 -26.92 14.85
N ALA A 146 -9.05 -25.66 15.23
CA ALA A 146 -10.22 -25.27 16.01
C ALA A 146 -11.53 -25.37 15.22
N HIS A 147 -11.52 -25.08 13.91
CA HIS A 147 -12.73 -25.18 13.08
C HIS A 147 -13.22 -26.62 12.88
N PRO A 148 -12.40 -27.58 12.38
CA PRO A 148 -12.86 -28.96 12.21
C PRO A 148 -13.22 -29.61 13.55
N LEU A 149 -12.52 -29.25 14.63
CA LEU A 149 -12.88 -29.71 15.98
C LEU A 149 -14.25 -29.18 16.41
N LEU A 150 -14.50 -27.88 16.27
CA LEU A 150 -15.78 -27.26 16.64
C LEU A 150 -16.94 -27.86 15.83
N GLN A 151 -16.80 -27.95 14.51
CA GLN A 151 -17.87 -28.47 13.64
C GLN A 151 -18.03 -29.98 13.77
N GLY A 152 -16.93 -30.72 13.89
CA GLY A 152 -16.93 -32.16 14.13
C GLY A 152 -17.54 -32.53 15.49
N GLY A 153 -17.19 -31.79 16.55
CA GLY A 153 -17.77 -31.99 17.87
C GLY A 153 -19.24 -31.57 17.96
N THR A 154 -19.63 -30.48 17.28
CA THR A 154 -21.05 -30.10 17.14
C THR A 154 -21.84 -31.19 16.41
N LEU A 155 -21.33 -31.68 15.29
CA LEU A 155 -21.93 -32.76 14.52
C LEU A 155 -22.07 -34.03 15.37
N LEU A 156 -21.02 -34.41 16.09
CA LEU A 156 -21.01 -35.56 16.98
C LEU A 156 -22.02 -35.41 18.12
N THR A 157 -22.13 -34.22 18.71
CA THR A 157 -23.08 -33.92 19.80
C THR A 157 -24.52 -34.06 19.31
N ILE A 158 -24.85 -33.51 18.14
CA ILE A 158 -26.19 -33.63 17.54
C ILE A 158 -26.49 -35.09 17.20
N LEU A 159 -25.52 -35.81 16.64
CA LEU A 159 -25.67 -37.21 16.28
C LEU A 159 -25.90 -38.07 17.53
N LEU A 160 -25.09 -37.91 18.58
CA LEU A 160 -25.30 -38.59 19.87
C LEU A 160 -26.68 -38.28 20.45
N PHE A 161 -27.10 -37.02 20.39
CA PHE A 161 -28.44 -36.60 20.81
C PHE A 161 -29.53 -37.34 20.02
N MET A 162 -29.43 -37.43 18.69
CA MET A 162 -30.41 -38.14 17.84
C MET A 162 -30.46 -39.65 18.15
N PHE A 163 -29.30 -40.30 18.31
CA PHE A 163 -29.23 -41.73 18.66
C PHE A 163 -29.81 -42.03 20.05
N MET A 164 -29.63 -41.13 21.01
CA MET A 164 -30.23 -41.26 22.34
C MET A 164 -31.76 -41.10 22.32
N GLN A 165 -32.33 -40.34 21.38
CA GLN A 165 -33.78 -40.25 21.24
C GLN A 165 -34.38 -41.50 20.58
N ASP A 166 -33.84 -41.89 19.42
CA ASP A 166 -34.30 -43.07 18.68
C ASP A 166 -33.21 -43.56 17.72
N TRP A 167 -32.89 -44.85 17.81
CA TRP A 167 -31.81 -45.45 17.03
C TRP A 167 -32.13 -45.52 15.53
N VAL A 168 -33.41 -45.65 15.13
CA VAL A 168 -33.84 -45.72 13.72
C VAL A 168 -33.67 -44.35 13.07
N LEU A 169 -34.07 -43.28 13.76
CA LEU A 169 -33.87 -41.90 13.32
C LEU A 169 -32.38 -41.53 13.25
N GLY A 170 -31.56 -41.99 14.20
CA GLY A 170 -30.11 -41.85 14.17
C GLY A 170 -29.49 -42.50 12.93
N VAL A 171 -29.87 -43.74 12.60
CA VAL A 171 -29.41 -44.45 11.40
C VAL A 171 -29.88 -43.76 10.12
N ALA A 172 -31.15 -43.33 10.06
CA ALA A 172 -31.69 -42.61 8.90
C ALA A 172 -30.92 -41.30 8.61
N SER A 173 -30.45 -40.61 9.66
CA SER A 173 -29.65 -39.38 9.56
C SER A 173 -28.28 -39.61 8.91
N ILE A 174 -27.65 -40.75 9.21
CA ILE A 174 -26.31 -41.09 8.69
C ILE A 174 -26.39 -41.82 7.35
N ALA A 175 -27.54 -42.41 6.99
CA ALA A 175 -27.66 -43.27 5.80
C ALA A 175 -27.14 -42.65 4.49
N LEU A 176 -27.25 -41.33 4.33
CA LEU A 176 -26.78 -40.60 3.14
C LEU A 176 -25.35 -40.03 3.27
N VAL A 177 -24.76 -40.05 4.47
CA VAL A 177 -23.40 -39.55 4.72
C VAL A 177 -22.33 -40.34 3.97
N PRO A 178 -22.32 -41.69 3.92
CA PRO A 178 -21.34 -42.44 3.12
C PRO A 178 -21.38 -42.10 1.63
N ALA A 179 -22.58 -41.94 1.07
CA ALA A 179 -22.74 -41.54 -0.34
C ALA A 179 -22.15 -40.14 -0.59
N GLN A 180 -22.37 -39.19 0.33
CA GLN A 180 -21.76 -37.86 0.27
C GLN A 180 -20.24 -37.91 0.40
N LEU A 181 -19.70 -38.73 1.33
CA LEU A 181 -18.26 -38.91 1.54
C LEU A 181 -17.53 -39.52 0.35
N LEU A 182 -18.21 -40.31 -0.50
CA LEU A 182 -17.61 -40.88 -1.70
C LEU A 182 -17.71 -39.93 -2.90
N ILE A 183 -18.88 -39.34 -3.13
CA ILE A 183 -19.15 -38.57 -4.35
C ILE A 183 -18.54 -37.17 -4.29
N ILE A 184 -18.63 -36.48 -3.15
CA ILE A 184 -18.18 -35.09 -3.03
C ILE A 184 -16.67 -34.97 -3.24
N PRO A 185 -15.80 -35.77 -2.59
CA PRO A 185 -14.35 -35.67 -2.81
C PRO A 185 -13.92 -35.99 -4.24
N TYR A 186 -14.61 -36.92 -4.91
CA TYR A 186 -14.34 -37.24 -6.30
C TYR A 186 -14.61 -36.05 -7.23
N LEU A 187 -15.77 -35.39 -7.08
CA LEU A 187 -16.09 -34.17 -7.84
C LEU A 187 -15.16 -33.01 -7.48
N GLN A 188 -14.80 -32.90 -6.20
CA GLN A 188 -13.89 -31.86 -5.72
C GLN A 188 -12.50 -31.99 -6.35
N ARG A 189 -11.95 -33.20 -6.49
CA ARG A 189 -10.67 -33.43 -7.17
C ARG A 189 -10.68 -32.88 -8.60
N GLN A 190 -11.77 -33.09 -9.34
CA GLN A 190 -11.90 -32.55 -10.71
C GLN A 190 -11.95 -31.01 -10.71
N ILE A 191 -12.66 -30.40 -9.76
CA ILE A 191 -12.71 -28.93 -9.60
C ILE A 191 -11.32 -28.38 -9.27
N ASN A 192 -10.57 -29.04 -8.38
CA ASN A 192 -9.22 -28.61 -7.98
C ASN A 192 -8.24 -28.64 -9.16
N VAL A 193 -8.32 -29.65 -10.04
CA VAL A 193 -7.52 -29.69 -11.28
C VAL A 193 -7.81 -28.48 -12.16
N LEU A 194 -9.08 -28.16 -12.37
CA LEU A 194 -9.49 -26.99 -13.17
C LEU A 194 -9.08 -25.66 -12.51
N ARG A 195 -9.14 -25.56 -11.16
CA ARG A 195 -8.63 -24.39 -10.42
C ARG A 195 -7.13 -24.22 -10.60
N LYS A 196 -6.36 -25.30 -10.50
CA LYS A 196 -4.91 -25.29 -10.73
C LYS A 196 -4.57 -24.83 -12.16
N GLN A 197 -5.32 -25.31 -13.16
CA GLN A 197 -5.18 -24.84 -14.54
C GLN A 197 -5.52 -23.35 -14.69
N ARG A 198 -6.61 -22.88 -14.04
CA ARG A 198 -7.00 -21.45 -14.05
C ARG A 198 -5.89 -20.57 -13.48
N VAL A 199 -5.35 -20.92 -12.31
CA VAL A 199 -4.27 -20.15 -11.66
C VAL A 199 -3.03 -20.12 -12.55
N LYS A 200 -2.62 -21.27 -13.12
CA LYS A 200 -1.48 -21.33 -14.03
C LYS A 200 -1.66 -20.42 -15.25
N ARG A 201 -2.83 -20.46 -15.90
CA ARG A 201 -3.13 -19.61 -17.07
C ARG A 201 -3.25 -18.13 -16.71
N ALA A 202 -3.79 -17.82 -15.53
CA ALA A 202 -3.85 -16.45 -15.02
C ALA A 202 -2.45 -15.87 -14.76
N ARG A 203 -1.53 -16.65 -14.16
CA ARG A 203 -0.13 -16.22 -13.95
C ARG A 203 0.57 -15.91 -15.28
N VAL A 204 0.41 -16.79 -16.28
CA VAL A 204 0.98 -16.56 -17.62
C VAL A 204 0.38 -15.29 -18.25
N LEU A 205 -0.93 -15.06 -18.10
CA LEU A 205 -1.57 -13.84 -18.58
C LEU A 205 -1.01 -12.59 -17.88
N SER A 206 -0.90 -12.60 -16.55
CA SER A 206 -0.34 -11.48 -15.76
C SER A 206 1.11 -11.16 -16.16
N SER A 207 1.95 -12.18 -16.34
CA SER A 207 3.31 -12.01 -16.84
C SER A 207 3.33 -11.35 -18.23
N ARG A 208 2.46 -11.79 -19.14
CA ARG A 208 2.36 -11.20 -20.49
C ARG A 208 1.83 -9.76 -20.48
N ILE A 209 0.94 -9.42 -19.54
CA ILE A 209 0.50 -8.04 -19.32
C ILE A 209 1.69 -7.18 -18.86
N GLY A 210 2.47 -7.66 -17.89
CA GLY A 210 3.67 -6.96 -17.40
C GLY A 210 4.67 -6.69 -18.53
N GLU A 211 4.96 -7.69 -19.36
CA GLU A 211 5.82 -7.56 -20.54
C GLU A 211 5.23 -6.57 -21.56
N THR A 212 3.93 -6.62 -21.81
CA THR A 212 3.24 -5.69 -22.74
C THR A 212 3.32 -4.24 -22.27
N VAL A 213 3.21 -3.99 -20.96
CA VAL A 213 3.33 -2.64 -20.37
C VAL A 213 4.76 -2.13 -20.50
N GLN A 214 5.75 -2.98 -20.18
CA GLN A 214 7.17 -2.63 -20.34
C GLN A 214 7.54 -2.39 -21.81
N SER A 215 6.94 -3.15 -22.74
CA SER A 215 7.19 -3.05 -24.17
C SER A 215 6.16 -2.19 -24.93
N ALA A 216 5.45 -1.29 -24.22
CA ALA A 216 4.37 -0.51 -24.82
C ALA A 216 4.87 0.39 -25.95
N ASN A 217 6.07 0.95 -25.81
CA ASN A 217 6.68 1.80 -26.83
C ASN A 217 7.08 0.98 -28.07
N GLU A 218 7.65 -0.20 -27.90
CA GLU A 218 8.03 -1.10 -28.99
C GLU A 218 6.79 -1.56 -29.77
N ILE A 219 5.69 -1.89 -29.08
CA ILE A 219 4.42 -2.26 -29.72
C ILE A 219 3.85 -1.10 -30.55
N ARG A 220 3.97 0.13 -30.05
CA ARG A 220 3.54 1.34 -30.77
C ARG A 220 4.42 1.60 -31.99
N ILE A 221 5.74 1.62 -31.81
CA ILE A 221 6.72 1.88 -32.88
C ILE A 221 6.57 0.84 -34.00
N GLN A 222 6.43 -0.44 -33.66
CA GLN A 222 6.32 -1.52 -34.65
C GLN A 222 4.90 -1.77 -35.17
N GLY A 223 3.90 -1.02 -34.70
CA GLY A 223 2.51 -1.13 -35.17
C GLY A 223 1.86 -2.49 -34.89
N THR A 224 2.35 -3.28 -33.93
CA THR A 224 1.90 -4.66 -33.66
C THR A 224 0.66 -4.75 -32.76
N ARG A 225 -0.08 -3.65 -32.59
CA ARG A 225 -1.29 -3.57 -31.75
C ARG A 225 -2.31 -4.68 -32.05
N ARG A 226 -2.61 -4.93 -33.34
CA ARG A 226 -3.60 -5.95 -33.75
C ARG A 226 -3.16 -7.37 -33.41
N TYR A 227 -1.88 -7.68 -33.58
CA TYR A 227 -1.29 -8.96 -33.21
C TYR A 227 -1.39 -9.17 -31.69
N THR A 228 -0.99 -8.17 -30.91
CA THR A 228 -1.03 -8.20 -29.45
C THR A 228 -2.46 -8.40 -28.94
N LEU A 229 -3.44 -7.69 -29.51
CA LEU A 229 -4.86 -7.88 -29.15
C LEU A 229 -5.40 -9.27 -29.52
N ALA A 230 -4.96 -9.85 -30.64
CA ALA A 230 -5.32 -11.22 -31.02
C ALA A 230 -4.74 -12.26 -30.03
N GLU A 231 -3.49 -12.06 -29.60
CA GLU A 231 -2.85 -12.88 -28.56
C GLU A 231 -3.64 -12.84 -27.24
N PHE A 232 -4.00 -11.64 -26.77
CA PHE A 232 -4.82 -11.49 -25.56
C PHE A 232 -6.21 -12.11 -25.72
N SER A 233 -6.85 -11.95 -26.88
CA SER A 233 -8.15 -12.55 -27.17
C SER A 233 -8.10 -14.09 -27.05
N TYR A 234 -7.04 -14.73 -27.56
CA TYR A 234 -6.83 -16.16 -27.41
C TYR A 234 -6.67 -16.57 -25.93
N ARG A 235 -5.81 -15.87 -25.17
CA ARG A 235 -5.56 -16.15 -23.75
C ARG A 235 -6.80 -15.93 -22.88
N PHE A 236 -7.60 -14.89 -23.17
CA PHE A 236 -8.89 -14.67 -22.52
C PHE A 236 -9.87 -15.81 -22.81
N GLY A 237 -9.87 -16.32 -24.05
CA GLY A 237 -10.64 -17.51 -24.44
C GLY A 237 -10.29 -18.74 -23.61
N GLU A 238 -9.00 -19.05 -23.43
CA GLU A 238 -8.57 -20.17 -22.57
C GLU A 238 -9.12 -20.05 -21.14
N LEU A 239 -8.99 -18.87 -20.53
CA LEU A 239 -9.50 -18.61 -19.18
C LEU A 239 -11.02 -18.71 -19.10
N TYR A 240 -11.73 -18.23 -20.12
CA TYR A 240 -13.18 -18.33 -20.22
C TYR A 240 -13.64 -19.79 -20.20
N TYR A 241 -13.08 -20.66 -21.05
CA TYR A 241 -13.49 -22.06 -21.11
C TYR A 241 -13.17 -22.83 -19.83
N ILE A 242 -12.04 -22.55 -19.19
CA ILE A 242 -11.71 -23.13 -17.87
C ILE A 242 -12.74 -22.69 -16.83
N ARG A 243 -13.10 -21.40 -16.80
CA ARG A 243 -14.08 -20.87 -15.86
C ARG A 243 -15.48 -21.44 -16.11
N LEU A 244 -15.86 -21.64 -17.37
CA LEU A 244 -17.11 -22.27 -17.75
C LEU A 244 -17.18 -23.72 -17.26
N ALA A 245 -16.10 -24.50 -17.46
CA ALA A 245 -16.00 -25.87 -16.96
C ALA A 245 -16.09 -25.92 -15.42
N LEU A 246 -15.43 -24.99 -14.74
CA LEU A 246 -15.54 -24.80 -13.29
C LEU A 246 -16.97 -24.53 -12.84
N PHE A 247 -17.69 -23.62 -13.50
CA PHE A 247 -19.08 -23.32 -13.17
C PHE A 247 -19.98 -24.54 -13.35
N LYS A 248 -19.88 -25.24 -14.48
CA LYS A 248 -20.67 -26.46 -14.73
C LYS A 248 -20.46 -27.49 -13.62
N LYS A 249 -19.20 -27.77 -13.24
CA LYS A 249 -18.88 -28.73 -12.16
C LYS A 249 -19.32 -28.23 -10.78
N LYS A 250 -19.09 -26.95 -10.45
CA LYS A 250 -19.48 -26.35 -9.18
C LYS A 250 -21.00 -26.37 -8.98
N PHE A 251 -21.77 -25.98 -10.00
CA PHE A 251 -23.23 -25.97 -9.90
C PHE A 251 -23.82 -27.37 -9.94
N PHE A 252 -23.23 -28.32 -10.66
CA PHE A 252 -23.62 -29.73 -10.56
C PHE A 252 -23.38 -30.29 -9.15
N MET A 253 -22.25 -29.98 -8.53
CA MET A 253 -21.98 -30.34 -7.13
C MET A 253 -22.99 -29.69 -6.16
N LYS A 254 -23.33 -28.41 -6.38
CA LYS A 254 -24.35 -27.70 -5.57
C LYS A 254 -25.73 -28.33 -5.72
N PHE A 255 -26.12 -28.67 -6.95
CA PHE A 255 -27.35 -29.40 -7.26
C PHE A 255 -27.38 -30.72 -6.50
N LEU A 256 -26.34 -31.55 -6.65
CA LEU A 256 -26.26 -32.86 -5.99
C LEU A 256 -26.30 -32.74 -4.46
N ASN A 257 -25.57 -31.78 -3.87
CA ASN A 257 -25.58 -31.55 -2.43
C ASN A 257 -26.98 -31.14 -1.95
N ASN A 258 -27.65 -30.22 -2.66
CA ASN A 258 -29.02 -29.81 -2.30
C ASN A 258 -30.01 -30.98 -2.43
N THR A 259 -29.91 -31.80 -3.48
CA THR A 259 -30.76 -32.98 -3.66
C THR A 259 -30.56 -33.99 -2.53
N LEU A 260 -29.31 -34.30 -2.17
CA LEU A 260 -29.02 -35.23 -1.07
C LEU A 260 -29.51 -34.69 0.28
N ASN A 261 -29.38 -33.38 0.52
CA ASN A 261 -29.86 -32.75 1.76
C ASN A 261 -31.40 -32.72 1.85
N GLN A 262 -32.12 -32.67 0.72
CA GLN A 262 -33.59 -32.77 0.70
C GLN A 262 -34.09 -34.21 0.78
N LEU A 263 -33.25 -35.18 0.40
CA LEU A 263 -33.60 -36.60 0.46
C LEU A 263 -33.71 -37.10 1.91
N THR A 264 -32.90 -36.60 2.84
CA THR A 264 -32.98 -37.01 4.25
C THR A 264 -34.30 -36.60 4.94
N PRO A 265 -34.80 -35.34 4.84
CA PRO A 265 -36.15 -34.99 5.27
C PRO A 265 -37.24 -35.83 4.62
N PHE A 266 -37.13 -36.11 3.31
CA PHE A 266 -38.04 -37.02 2.63
C PHE A 266 -38.06 -38.41 3.29
N MET A 267 -36.89 -38.98 3.61
CA MET A 267 -36.79 -40.25 4.33
C MET A 267 -37.39 -40.18 5.73
N PHE A 268 -37.24 -39.06 6.46
CA PHE A 268 -37.92 -38.87 7.74
C PHE A 268 -39.44 -38.84 7.60
N TYR A 269 -39.99 -38.12 6.62
CA TYR A 269 -41.43 -38.11 6.40
C TYR A 269 -41.96 -39.47 5.97
N ALA A 270 -41.26 -40.17 5.07
CA ALA A 270 -41.69 -41.47 4.57
C ALA A 270 -41.58 -42.57 5.64
N ILE A 271 -40.38 -42.78 6.20
CA ILE A 271 -40.12 -43.84 7.18
C ILE A 271 -40.67 -43.46 8.56
N GLY A 272 -40.37 -42.24 9.03
CA GLY A 272 -40.84 -41.76 10.32
C GLY A 272 -42.36 -41.59 10.35
N GLY A 273 -42.97 -41.09 9.27
CA GLY A 273 -44.42 -41.03 9.14
C GLY A 273 -45.08 -42.42 9.14
N TYR A 274 -44.48 -43.40 8.46
CA TYR A 274 -44.93 -44.80 8.51
C TYR A 274 -44.87 -45.38 9.93
N LEU A 275 -43.78 -45.13 10.67
CA LEU A 275 -43.64 -45.59 12.06
C LEU A 275 -44.64 -44.93 13.02
N VAL A 276 -45.03 -43.67 12.76
CA VAL A 276 -46.11 -43.00 13.48
C VAL A 276 -47.46 -43.67 13.22
N LEU A 277 -47.74 -44.05 11.97
CA LEU A 277 -48.97 -44.77 11.61
C LEU A 277 -49.04 -46.16 12.26
N GLU A 278 -47.91 -46.85 12.44
CA GLU A 278 -47.84 -48.11 13.20
C GLU A 278 -47.88 -47.93 14.73
N GLY A 279 -47.88 -46.68 15.23
CA GLY A 279 -47.86 -46.39 16.66
C GLY A 279 -46.52 -46.63 17.36
N ARG A 280 -45.44 -46.85 16.61
CA ARG A 280 -44.09 -47.09 17.14
C ARG A 280 -43.33 -45.80 17.47
N LEU A 281 -43.76 -44.67 16.92
CA LEU A 281 -43.14 -43.36 17.09
C LEU A 281 -44.22 -42.30 17.34
N THR A 282 -43.95 -41.33 18.21
CA THR A 282 -44.88 -40.21 18.43
C THR A 282 -44.68 -39.11 17.37
N ILE A 283 -45.73 -38.35 17.07
CA ILE A 283 -45.65 -37.19 16.16
C ILE A 283 -44.61 -36.18 16.67
N GLY A 284 -44.54 -35.96 17.99
CA GLY A 284 -43.55 -35.07 18.61
C GLY A 284 -42.11 -35.53 18.40
N ALA A 285 -41.84 -36.84 18.51
CA ALA A 285 -40.52 -37.41 18.25
C ALA A 285 -40.09 -37.21 16.78
N LEU A 286 -41.03 -37.36 15.82
CA LEU A 286 -40.75 -37.10 14.41
C LEU A 286 -40.39 -35.63 14.14
N VAL A 287 -41.17 -34.69 14.70
CA VAL A 287 -40.92 -33.25 14.56
C VAL A 287 -39.58 -32.86 15.19
N ALA A 288 -39.26 -33.40 16.36
CA ALA A 288 -37.98 -33.19 17.02
C ALA A 288 -36.79 -33.75 16.20
N ALA A 289 -36.96 -34.91 15.56
CA ALA A 289 -35.94 -35.50 14.70
C ALA A 289 -35.67 -34.66 13.44
N ILE A 290 -36.73 -34.11 12.82
CA ILE A 290 -36.61 -33.22 11.67
C ILE A 290 -35.89 -31.92 12.07
N ALA A 291 -36.21 -31.35 13.24
CA ALA A 291 -35.52 -30.18 13.78
C ALA A 291 -34.03 -30.47 14.03
N ALA A 292 -33.71 -31.57 14.71
CA ALA A 292 -32.33 -31.99 14.95
C ALA A 292 -31.55 -32.25 13.65
N HIS A 293 -32.22 -32.79 12.62
CA HIS A 293 -31.59 -32.97 11.31
C HIS A 293 -31.25 -31.64 10.62
N LYS A 294 -32.11 -30.62 10.73
CA LYS A 294 -31.80 -29.29 10.21
C LYS A 294 -30.51 -28.74 10.84
N ASP A 295 -30.35 -28.96 12.15
CA ASP A 295 -29.16 -28.55 12.89
C ASP A 295 -27.92 -29.38 12.52
N PHE A 296 -28.08 -30.65 12.15
CA PHE A 296 -27.01 -31.54 11.64
C PHE A 296 -26.42 -31.07 10.30
N LEU A 297 -27.25 -30.56 9.38
CA LEU A 297 -26.80 -30.19 8.03
C LEU A 297 -25.78 -29.05 8.01
N SER A 298 -25.90 -28.11 8.97
CA SER A 298 -25.02 -26.95 9.06
C SER A 298 -23.55 -27.32 9.34
N PRO A 299 -23.19 -27.97 10.47
CA PRO A 299 -21.81 -28.35 10.77
C PRO A 299 -21.23 -29.34 9.77
N TRP A 300 -22.06 -30.21 9.19
CA TRP A 300 -21.64 -31.10 8.11
C TRP A 300 -21.15 -30.32 6.87
N ARG A 301 -21.94 -29.33 6.43
CA ARG A 301 -21.56 -28.45 5.32
C ARG A 301 -20.28 -27.68 5.62
N GLU A 302 -20.10 -27.24 6.86
CA GLU A 302 -18.88 -26.53 7.29
C GLU A 302 -17.63 -27.43 7.32
N LEU A 303 -17.76 -28.72 7.62
CA LEU A 303 -16.64 -29.67 7.49
C LEU A 303 -16.26 -29.91 6.04
N LEU A 304 -17.25 -30.02 5.15
CA LEU A 304 -17.01 -30.15 3.71
C LEU A 304 -16.36 -28.89 3.13
N SER A 305 -16.81 -27.69 3.52
CA SER A 305 -16.18 -26.43 3.10
C SER A 305 -14.75 -26.34 3.64
N PHE A 306 -14.52 -26.70 4.90
CA PHE A 306 -13.18 -26.76 5.49
C PHE A 306 -12.25 -27.69 4.72
N TYR A 307 -12.70 -28.89 4.33
CA TYR A 307 -11.88 -29.81 3.53
C TYR A 307 -11.46 -29.20 2.18
N GLN A 308 -12.38 -28.47 1.52
CA GLN A 308 -12.06 -27.76 0.27
C GLN A 308 -11.01 -26.67 0.50
N THR A 309 -11.22 -25.84 1.53
CA THR A 309 -10.29 -24.78 1.93
C THR A 309 -8.92 -25.35 2.30
N TRP A 310 -8.87 -26.48 3.01
CA TRP A 310 -7.62 -27.17 3.34
C TRP A 310 -6.87 -27.59 2.08
N GLN A 311 -7.52 -28.27 1.14
CA GLN A 311 -6.87 -28.70 -0.10
C GLN A 311 -6.38 -27.52 -0.96
N ASP A 312 -7.17 -26.46 -1.07
CA ASP A 312 -6.78 -25.26 -1.82
C ASP A 312 -5.53 -24.61 -1.18
N ASN A 313 -5.52 -24.45 0.14
CA ASN A 313 -4.41 -23.81 0.86
C ASN A 313 -3.16 -24.67 0.92
N LEU A 314 -3.28 -26.00 0.94
CA LEU A 314 -2.13 -26.90 0.85
C LEU A 314 -1.38 -26.73 -0.47
N VAL A 315 -2.11 -26.66 -1.60
CA VAL A 315 -1.50 -26.43 -2.92
C VAL A 315 -0.88 -25.04 -3.03
N ARG A 316 -1.58 -24.00 -2.53
CA ARG A 316 -1.05 -22.63 -2.51
C ARG A 316 0.23 -22.52 -1.68
N TYR A 317 0.25 -23.10 -0.48
CA TYR A 317 1.43 -23.10 0.38
C TYR A 317 2.62 -23.77 -0.30
N GLN A 318 2.42 -24.94 -0.94
CA GLN A 318 3.48 -25.61 -1.69
C GLN A 318 4.03 -24.74 -2.81
N GLN A 319 3.18 -24.04 -3.56
CA GLN A 319 3.61 -23.12 -4.62
C GLN A 319 4.43 -21.95 -4.08
N VAL A 320 4.01 -21.35 -2.96
CA VAL A 320 4.74 -20.27 -2.29
C VAL A 320 6.11 -20.78 -1.82
N VAL A 321 6.16 -21.94 -1.15
CA VAL A 321 7.41 -22.53 -0.66
C VAL A 321 8.36 -22.88 -1.81
N GLU A 322 7.88 -23.53 -2.88
CA GLU A 322 8.68 -23.85 -4.07
C GLU A 322 9.27 -22.58 -4.72
N GLN A 323 8.48 -21.50 -4.79
CA GLN A 323 8.93 -20.23 -5.35
C GLN A 323 9.99 -19.55 -4.48
N PHE A 324 9.87 -19.66 -3.16
CA PHE A 324 10.77 -19.04 -2.17
C PHE A 324 11.81 -20.01 -1.58
N ASN A 325 12.16 -21.07 -2.30
CA ASN A 325 13.19 -22.02 -1.89
C ASN A 325 14.12 -22.43 -3.06
N PRO A 326 14.80 -21.48 -3.73
CA PRO A 326 15.71 -21.81 -4.83
C PRO A 326 16.92 -22.63 -4.35
N HIS A 327 17.43 -23.54 -5.20
CA HIS A 327 18.47 -24.51 -4.85
C HIS A 327 19.86 -23.92 -4.49
N ASN A 328 20.08 -22.61 -4.65
CA ASN A 328 21.35 -21.94 -4.40
C ASN A 328 21.20 -20.64 -3.58
N MET A 329 20.30 -20.60 -2.59
CA MET A 329 20.20 -19.42 -1.72
C MET A 329 21.54 -19.09 -1.06
N GLN A 330 21.84 -17.80 -0.92
CA GLN A 330 22.98 -17.37 -0.14
C GLN A 330 22.81 -17.89 1.30
N ALA A 331 23.85 -18.57 1.79
CA ALA A 331 23.89 -19.00 3.18
C ALA A 331 24.00 -17.75 4.06
N LEU A 332 23.29 -17.73 5.18
CA LEU A 332 23.58 -16.79 6.25
C LEU A 332 24.75 -17.39 7.02
N PRO A 333 25.95 -16.82 6.98
CA PRO A 333 27.02 -17.23 7.87
C PRO A 333 26.74 -16.64 9.25
N ASP A 334 25.68 -17.11 9.92
CA ASP A 334 25.29 -16.69 11.29
C ASP A 334 26.39 -17.02 12.34
N SER A 335 27.47 -17.66 11.91
CA SER A 335 28.59 -18.12 12.74
C SER A 335 29.97 -17.77 12.16
N ALA A 336 30.08 -16.84 11.20
CA ALA A 336 31.40 -16.35 10.79
C ALA A 336 31.99 -15.52 11.93
N GLU A 337 33.27 -15.76 12.24
CA GLU A 337 33.98 -14.91 13.20
C GLU A 337 34.02 -13.48 12.65
N PRO A 338 33.65 -12.47 13.46
CA PRO A 338 33.72 -11.09 13.03
C PRO A 338 35.15 -10.74 12.67
N VAL A 339 35.31 -9.96 11.61
CA VAL A 339 36.63 -9.58 11.10
C VAL A 339 36.77 -8.07 11.13
N ASP A 340 37.93 -7.59 11.55
CA ASP A 340 38.21 -6.16 11.68
C ASP A 340 38.41 -5.46 10.33
N GLU A 341 38.33 -4.13 10.34
CA GLU A 341 38.59 -3.34 9.13
C GLU A 341 40.02 -3.53 8.60
N ALA A 342 40.99 -3.79 9.50
CA ALA A 342 42.39 -3.99 9.14
C ALA A 342 42.59 -5.22 8.23
N PHE A 343 41.75 -6.25 8.37
CA PHE A 343 41.73 -7.40 7.48
C PHE A 343 41.39 -7.05 6.03
N PHE A 344 40.46 -6.12 5.80
CA PHE A 344 40.08 -5.70 4.46
C PHE A 344 41.12 -4.79 3.79
N ARG A 345 42.13 -4.34 4.55
CA ARG A 345 43.32 -3.62 4.05
C ARG A 345 44.48 -4.56 3.68
N GLN A 346 44.21 -5.86 3.53
CA GLN A 346 45.19 -6.85 3.05
C GLN A 346 45.05 -7.09 1.54
N THR A 347 45.92 -7.93 0.97
CA THR A 347 45.91 -8.22 -0.48
C THR A 347 44.72 -9.10 -0.85
N LEU A 348 43.89 -8.65 -1.79
CA LEU A 348 42.81 -9.46 -2.36
C LEU A 348 43.39 -10.37 -3.45
N THR A 349 43.14 -11.67 -3.34
CA THR A 349 43.70 -12.68 -4.25
C THR A 349 42.60 -13.44 -4.97
N MET A 350 42.74 -13.58 -6.30
CA MET A 350 42.00 -14.51 -7.14
C MET A 350 42.94 -15.60 -7.62
N GLN A 351 42.62 -16.88 -7.38
CA GLN A 351 43.43 -18.02 -7.83
C GLN A 351 42.57 -19.02 -8.60
N GLN A 352 42.94 -19.29 -9.86
CA GLN A 352 42.27 -20.25 -10.74
C GLN A 352 40.74 -20.07 -10.79
N VAL A 353 40.28 -18.83 -10.82
CA VAL A 353 38.85 -18.51 -10.73
C VAL A 353 38.17 -18.81 -12.07
N ASN A 354 37.11 -19.62 -12.00
CA ASN A 354 36.24 -19.94 -13.12
C ASN A 354 34.80 -19.52 -12.80
N ILE A 355 34.18 -18.79 -13.73
CA ILE A 355 32.79 -18.34 -13.63
C ILE A 355 32.01 -18.89 -14.82
N ARG A 356 30.81 -19.40 -14.57
CA ARG A 356 29.93 -19.96 -15.60
C ARG A 356 28.61 -19.19 -15.71
N ASN A 357 28.03 -19.17 -16.90
CA ASN A 357 26.68 -18.68 -17.14
C ASN A 357 25.63 -19.72 -16.71
N ASP A 358 24.35 -19.42 -16.89
CA ASP A 358 23.23 -20.28 -16.47
C ASP A 358 23.15 -21.60 -17.27
N HIS A 359 23.63 -21.59 -18.51
CA HIS A 359 23.76 -22.76 -19.36
C HIS A 359 25.01 -23.59 -19.05
N HIS A 360 25.70 -23.30 -17.94
CA HIS A 360 26.94 -23.93 -17.49
C HIS A 360 28.11 -23.74 -18.46
N GLU A 361 28.02 -22.75 -19.35
CA GLU A 361 29.10 -22.36 -20.26
C GLU A 361 30.09 -21.45 -19.51
N PRO A 362 31.40 -21.57 -19.78
CA PRO A 362 32.40 -20.72 -19.15
C PRO A 362 32.27 -19.27 -19.62
N LEU A 363 32.09 -18.34 -18.68
CA LEU A 363 32.21 -16.89 -18.91
C LEU A 363 33.64 -16.43 -18.72
N LEU A 364 34.23 -16.77 -17.58
CA LEU A 364 35.61 -16.45 -17.23
C LEU A 364 36.31 -17.73 -16.80
N SER A 365 37.53 -17.94 -17.27
CA SER A 365 38.30 -19.17 -17.01
C SER A 365 39.72 -18.86 -16.57
N HIS A 366 40.21 -19.61 -15.59
CA HIS A 366 41.60 -19.56 -15.10
C HIS A 366 42.11 -18.16 -14.72
N LEU A 367 41.25 -17.31 -14.13
CA LEU A 367 41.65 -15.99 -13.68
C LEU A 367 42.58 -16.09 -12.46
N ASN A 368 43.73 -15.41 -12.55
CA ASN A 368 44.67 -15.23 -11.45
C ASN A 368 45.00 -13.74 -11.35
N MET A 369 44.83 -13.17 -10.16
CA MET A 369 45.05 -11.74 -9.91
C MET A 369 45.36 -11.52 -8.43
N GLU A 370 46.24 -10.58 -8.15
CA GLU A 370 46.48 -10.04 -6.81
C GLU A 370 46.26 -8.53 -6.88
N LEU A 371 45.47 -8.01 -5.95
CA LEU A 371 45.19 -6.58 -5.82
C LEU A 371 45.71 -6.12 -4.46
N LYS A 372 46.75 -5.27 -4.47
CA LYS A 372 47.36 -4.77 -3.25
C LYS A 372 46.56 -3.59 -2.68
N PRO A 373 46.70 -3.30 -1.38
CA PRO A 373 46.08 -2.12 -0.78
C PRO A 373 46.54 -0.84 -1.49
N CYS A 374 45.61 0.10 -1.69
CA CYS A 374 45.83 1.38 -2.37
C CYS A 374 46.23 1.28 -3.85
N GLU A 375 46.08 0.11 -4.48
CA GLU A 375 46.32 -0.09 -5.90
C GLU A 375 45.08 0.26 -6.73
N TRP A 376 45.28 0.98 -7.83
CA TRP A 376 44.23 1.32 -8.78
C TRP A 376 44.34 0.44 -10.01
N VAL A 377 43.34 -0.41 -10.25
CA VAL A 377 43.32 -1.33 -11.38
C VAL A 377 42.19 -0.98 -12.33
N VAL A 378 42.53 -0.78 -13.60
CA VAL A 378 41.57 -0.53 -14.68
C VAL A 378 41.41 -1.80 -15.50
N VAL A 379 40.20 -2.35 -15.54
CA VAL A 379 39.88 -3.55 -16.32
C VAL A 379 39.16 -3.16 -17.60
N HIS A 380 39.84 -3.37 -18.74
CA HIS A 380 39.27 -3.16 -20.06
C HIS A 380 38.75 -4.48 -20.64
N CYS A 381 37.43 -4.57 -20.82
CA CYS A 381 36.78 -5.69 -21.50
C CYS A 381 35.60 -5.18 -22.32
N PRO A 382 35.52 -5.50 -23.63
CA PRO A 382 34.45 -5.02 -24.49
C PRO A 382 33.09 -5.64 -24.14
N ASP A 383 33.07 -6.87 -23.62
CA ASP A 383 31.85 -7.55 -23.22
C ASP A 383 31.38 -7.06 -21.84
N LEU A 384 30.17 -6.51 -21.80
CA LEU A 384 29.54 -6.03 -20.57
C LEU A 384 29.23 -7.16 -19.58
N ALA A 385 28.78 -8.33 -20.06
CA ALA A 385 28.43 -9.47 -19.21
C ALA A 385 29.68 -10.02 -18.51
N LEU A 386 30.82 -10.06 -19.20
CA LEU A 386 32.09 -10.46 -18.61
C LEU A 386 32.58 -9.46 -17.55
N ARG A 387 32.49 -8.15 -17.82
CA ARG A 387 32.83 -7.10 -16.83
C ARG A 387 31.97 -7.20 -15.58
N GLN A 388 30.66 -7.37 -15.76
CA GLN A 388 29.73 -7.52 -14.64
C GLN A 388 30.00 -8.79 -13.86
N ALA A 389 30.21 -9.94 -14.52
CA ALA A 389 30.53 -11.20 -13.85
C ALA A 389 31.85 -11.10 -13.05
N PHE A 390 32.87 -10.45 -13.61
CA PHE A 390 34.13 -10.18 -12.93
C PHE A 390 33.94 -9.29 -11.69
N ALA A 391 33.29 -8.13 -11.85
CA ALA A 391 33.07 -7.17 -10.77
C ALA A 391 32.19 -7.75 -9.64
N GLN A 392 31.13 -8.49 -10.00
CA GLN A 392 30.27 -9.18 -9.02
C GLN A 392 31.00 -10.29 -8.26
N CYS A 393 31.97 -10.96 -8.90
CA CYS A 393 32.77 -11.97 -8.22
C CYS A 393 33.75 -11.35 -7.23
N LEU A 394 34.42 -10.25 -7.62
CA LEU A 394 35.26 -9.46 -6.72
C LEU A 394 34.46 -8.88 -5.54
N ALA A 395 33.23 -8.45 -5.79
CA ALA A 395 32.32 -7.97 -4.75
C ALA A 395 31.71 -9.09 -3.88
N GLY A 396 32.00 -10.37 -4.14
CA GLY A 396 31.38 -11.49 -3.43
C GLY A 396 29.86 -11.61 -3.64
N LEU A 397 29.30 -10.99 -4.68
CA LEU A 397 27.89 -11.14 -5.08
C LEU A 397 27.65 -12.43 -5.87
N VAL A 398 28.67 -12.91 -6.57
CA VAL A 398 28.68 -14.16 -7.33
C VAL A 398 29.82 -15.04 -6.86
N LYS A 399 29.49 -16.22 -6.33
CA LYS A 399 30.48 -17.24 -5.96
C LYS A 399 31.11 -17.85 -7.23
N PRO A 400 32.44 -18.00 -7.29
CA PRO A 400 33.07 -18.70 -8.41
C PRO A 400 32.68 -20.18 -8.44
N TYR A 401 32.61 -20.77 -9.63
CA TYR A 401 32.32 -22.20 -9.81
C TYR A 401 33.48 -23.06 -9.29
N SER A 402 34.71 -22.61 -9.51
CA SER A 402 35.94 -23.18 -8.96
C SER A 402 37.01 -22.10 -8.82
N GLY A 403 38.00 -22.36 -7.98
CA GLY A 403 39.05 -21.40 -7.62
C GLY A 403 38.77 -20.70 -6.29
N PHE A 404 39.55 -19.68 -5.99
CA PHE A 404 39.54 -18.95 -4.74
C PHE A 404 39.46 -17.44 -4.99
N VAL A 405 38.62 -16.74 -4.24
CA VAL A 405 38.57 -15.27 -4.16
C VAL A 405 38.50 -14.89 -2.69
N GLY A 406 39.44 -14.07 -2.20
CA GLY A 406 39.47 -13.71 -0.79
C GLY A 406 40.71 -12.95 -0.35
N PHE A 407 40.77 -12.64 0.94
CA PHE A 407 41.86 -11.92 1.61
C PHE A 407 42.62 -12.90 2.52
N GLU A 408 43.96 -12.86 2.51
CA GLU A 408 44.82 -13.68 3.41
C GLU A 408 44.42 -15.18 3.48
N GLY A 409 43.99 -15.76 2.35
CA GLY A 409 43.58 -17.16 2.28
C GLY A 409 42.19 -17.48 2.85
N ARG A 410 41.45 -16.50 3.40
CA ARG A 410 40.02 -16.65 3.74
C ARG A 410 39.15 -16.22 2.56
N ALA A 411 38.27 -17.11 2.11
CA ALA A 411 37.41 -16.86 0.97
C ALA A 411 36.29 -15.86 1.33
N LEU A 412 35.87 -15.03 0.37
CA LEU A 412 34.83 -14.02 0.59
C LEU A 412 33.51 -14.61 1.11
N ASP A 413 33.18 -15.84 0.69
CA ASP A 413 31.96 -16.55 1.09
C ASP A 413 32.02 -17.15 2.51
N SER A 414 33.18 -17.11 3.15
CA SER A 414 33.37 -17.52 4.55
C SER A 414 33.28 -16.36 5.55
N LEU A 415 33.28 -15.12 5.06
CA LEU A 415 33.19 -13.91 5.88
C LEU A 415 31.74 -13.60 6.24
N ALA A 416 31.55 -12.90 7.37
CA ALA A 416 30.23 -12.36 7.71
C ALA A 416 29.80 -11.35 6.64
N GLU A 417 28.56 -11.48 6.16
CA GLU A 417 28.07 -10.63 5.07
C GLU A 417 28.07 -9.15 5.47
N ALA A 418 27.65 -8.83 6.70
CA ALA A 418 27.65 -7.46 7.21
C ALA A 418 29.06 -6.83 7.15
N ASP A 419 30.09 -7.55 7.61
CA ASP A 419 31.47 -7.08 7.62
C ASP A 419 32.01 -6.87 6.21
N LEU A 420 31.75 -7.82 5.30
CA LEU A 420 32.17 -7.71 3.90
C LEU A 420 31.49 -6.52 3.20
N ARG A 421 30.17 -6.37 3.37
CA ARG A 421 29.38 -5.31 2.71
C ARG A 421 29.70 -3.92 3.25
N GLN A 422 30.04 -3.83 4.53
CA GLN A 422 30.51 -2.60 5.14
C GLN A 422 31.85 -2.16 4.56
N ASN A 423 32.78 -3.08 4.30
CA ASN A 423 34.15 -2.76 3.86
C ASN A 423 34.36 -2.78 2.33
N LEU A 424 33.30 -3.00 1.54
CA LEU A 424 33.38 -3.07 0.09
C LEU A 424 32.31 -2.18 -0.56
N GLY A 425 32.76 -1.14 -1.28
CA GLY A 425 31.90 -0.32 -2.14
C GLY A 425 31.73 -0.95 -3.53
N PHE A 426 30.49 -1.09 -4.00
CA PHE A 426 30.18 -1.60 -5.34
C PHE A 426 29.25 -0.63 -6.07
N VAL A 427 29.71 -0.10 -7.21
CA VAL A 427 28.93 0.79 -8.06
C VAL A 427 28.70 0.10 -9.40
N ASN A 428 27.42 -0.10 -9.75
CA ASN A 428 27.02 -0.71 -11.01
C ASN A 428 26.87 0.36 -12.12
N GLU A 429 26.74 -0.05 -13.38
CA GLU A 429 26.57 0.86 -14.52
C GLU A 429 25.36 1.78 -14.37
N ARG A 430 24.27 1.27 -13.80
CA ARG A 430 23.07 2.03 -13.49
C ARG A 430 22.87 2.01 -11.98
N ALA A 431 22.95 3.19 -11.37
CA ALA A 431 22.55 3.36 -9.98
C ALA A 431 21.04 3.14 -9.85
N HIS A 432 20.63 2.44 -8.81
CA HIS A 432 19.23 2.37 -8.40
C HIS A 432 19.03 3.37 -7.27
N LEU A 433 17.99 4.20 -7.38
CA LEU A 433 17.58 5.12 -6.34
C LEU A 433 16.25 4.64 -5.77
N PHE A 434 16.17 4.62 -4.45
CA PHE A 434 14.94 4.41 -3.71
C PHE A 434 14.04 5.65 -3.88
N ASN A 435 12.73 5.43 -3.92
CA ASN A 435 11.74 6.51 -3.83
C ASN A 435 11.65 7.00 -2.38
N ALA A 436 12.67 7.75 -1.96
CA ALA A 436 12.93 8.22 -0.61
C ALA A 436 13.87 9.41 -0.68
N ALA A 437 14.04 10.13 0.43
CA ALA A 437 14.88 11.32 0.48
C ALA A 437 16.30 11.11 -0.09
N ILE A 438 16.91 12.15 -0.66
CA ILE A 438 18.28 12.08 -1.19
C ILE A 438 19.26 11.59 -0.11
N ALA A 439 19.11 12.04 1.14
CA ALA A 439 19.90 11.58 2.28
C ALA A 439 19.76 10.08 2.52
N TYR A 440 18.56 9.52 2.35
CA TYR A 440 18.36 8.07 2.47
C TYR A 440 19.13 7.33 1.36
N ASN A 441 19.08 7.82 0.13
CA ASN A 441 19.80 7.23 -1.00
C ASN A 441 21.32 7.27 -0.81
N ILE A 442 21.86 8.41 -0.36
CA ILE A 442 23.29 8.59 -0.09
C ILE A 442 23.73 7.77 1.14
N GLY A 443 22.93 7.80 2.20
CA GLY A 443 23.22 7.16 3.48
C GLY A 443 22.79 5.71 3.60
N TYR A 444 22.14 5.11 2.59
CA TYR A 444 21.55 3.76 2.69
C TYR A 444 22.58 2.72 3.14
N GLY A 445 23.79 2.79 2.58
CA GLY A 445 24.90 1.91 2.93
C GLY A 445 25.48 2.12 4.33
N LEU A 446 24.96 3.06 5.12
CA LEU A 446 25.35 3.29 6.51
C LEU A 446 24.41 2.60 7.51
N ASN A 447 23.24 2.15 7.06
CA ASN A 447 22.17 1.63 7.91
C ASN A 447 22.50 0.22 8.43
N HIS A 448 23.22 0.13 9.54
CA HIS A 448 23.73 -1.12 10.11
C HIS A 448 23.46 -1.32 11.60
N GLN A 449 23.05 -0.28 12.32
CA GLN A 449 22.78 -0.36 13.76
C GLN A 449 21.34 0.05 14.03
N PRO A 450 20.52 -0.79 14.69
CA PRO A 450 19.15 -0.39 14.99
C PRO A 450 19.13 0.75 16.01
N PRO A 451 18.21 1.72 15.87
CA PRO A 451 18.05 2.79 16.85
C PRO A 451 17.59 2.25 18.21
N PRO A 452 17.90 2.98 19.30
CA PRO A 452 17.43 2.61 20.63
C PRO A 452 15.91 2.71 20.74
N VAL A 453 15.34 1.89 21.63
CA VAL A 453 13.91 1.92 21.95
C VAL A 453 13.68 2.84 23.15
N GLU A 454 13.07 3.99 22.91
CA GLU A 454 12.96 5.06 23.91
C GLU A 454 11.63 5.02 24.67
N SER A 455 10.52 4.75 23.98
CA SER A 455 9.17 4.79 24.57
C SER A 455 8.61 3.41 24.93
N GLU A 456 7.74 3.36 25.95
CA GLU A 456 7.07 2.12 26.35
C GLU A 456 6.18 1.56 25.23
N GLN A 457 5.57 2.45 24.43
CA GLN A 457 4.79 2.06 23.27
C GLN A 457 5.66 1.36 22.21
N GLN A 458 6.86 1.87 21.95
CA GLN A 458 7.82 1.22 21.03
C GLN A 458 8.25 -0.15 21.57
N ARG A 459 8.49 -0.29 22.89
CA ARG A 459 8.81 -1.59 23.51
C ARG A 459 7.68 -2.60 23.33
N GLN A 460 6.43 -2.18 23.50
CA GLN A 460 5.28 -3.06 23.32
C GLN A 460 5.14 -3.52 21.87
N LEU A 461 5.30 -2.61 20.90
CA LEU A 461 5.27 -2.94 19.48
C LEU A 461 6.41 -3.90 19.09
N LEU A 462 7.60 -3.68 19.63
CA LEU A 462 8.74 -4.57 19.41
C LEU A 462 8.50 -5.95 20.02
N ALA A 463 7.98 -6.01 21.25
CA ALA A 463 7.61 -7.26 21.89
C ALA A 463 6.57 -8.04 21.07
N ASP A 464 5.58 -7.34 20.50
CA ASP A 464 4.57 -7.93 19.61
C ASP A 464 5.17 -8.43 18.29
N SER A 465 6.15 -7.71 17.72
CA SER A 465 6.91 -8.11 16.54
C SER A 465 7.69 -9.41 16.81
N VAL A 466 8.46 -9.43 17.90
CA VAL A 466 9.25 -10.59 18.34
C VAL A 466 8.34 -11.78 18.66
N ALA A 467 7.19 -11.55 19.30
CA ALA A 467 6.22 -12.59 19.60
C ALA A 467 5.63 -13.24 18.33
N ALA A 468 5.49 -12.51 17.23
CA ALA A 468 5.17 -13.09 15.91
C ALA A 468 6.32 -13.90 15.32
N GLY A 469 7.56 -13.66 15.74
CA GLY A 469 8.77 -14.17 15.13
C GLY A 469 9.23 -13.34 13.93
N ASN A 470 9.00 -12.03 13.99
CA ASN A 470 9.59 -11.03 13.09
C ASN A 470 10.91 -10.51 13.69
N SER A 471 11.47 -9.44 13.11
CA SER A 471 12.70 -8.79 13.59
C SER A 471 12.62 -8.38 15.06
N ALA A 472 13.75 -8.54 15.74
CA ALA A 472 14.00 -8.02 17.09
C ALA A 472 14.58 -6.60 17.09
N ASP A 473 14.78 -6.04 15.90
CA ASP A 473 15.26 -4.67 15.72
C ASP A 473 14.10 -3.70 15.56
N TRP A 474 14.21 -2.54 16.21
CA TRP A 474 13.24 -1.47 16.09
C TRP A 474 13.45 -0.69 14.79
N PHE A 475 12.36 -0.40 14.07
CA PHE A 475 12.39 0.43 12.88
C PHE A 475 11.63 1.73 13.13
N ASP A 476 12.27 2.85 12.83
CA ASP A 476 11.71 4.19 12.94
C ASP A 476 11.42 4.74 11.54
N GLU A 477 10.13 4.89 11.22
CA GLU A 477 9.65 5.41 9.92
C GLU A 477 9.95 6.90 9.75
N SER A 478 10.21 7.65 10.83
CA SER A 478 10.58 9.06 10.74
C SER A 478 12.01 9.26 10.22
N PHE A 479 12.82 8.19 10.17
CA PHE A 479 14.24 8.21 9.85
C PHE A 479 15.09 9.15 10.74
N SER A 480 14.52 9.65 11.85
CA SER A 480 15.20 10.55 12.78
C SER A 480 16.07 9.80 13.80
N GLY A 481 15.65 8.61 14.23
CA GLY A 481 16.46 7.62 14.95
C GLY A 481 17.27 6.78 13.97
N THR A 482 18.34 7.35 13.43
CA THR A 482 19.04 6.81 12.26
C THR A 482 19.66 5.43 12.50
N TRP A 483 19.48 4.53 11.54
CA TRP A 483 20.18 3.25 11.49
C TRP A 483 21.69 3.38 11.17
N SER A 484 22.14 4.61 10.91
CA SER A 484 23.49 4.95 10.47
C SER A 484 24.56 4.59 11.51
N ASN A 485 25.56 3.83 11.08
CA ASN A 485 26.77 3.57 11.88
C ASN A 485 27.74 4.77 11.79
N PHE A 486 27.37 5.90 12.41
CA PHE A 486 28.21 7.10 12.47
C PHE A 486 29.60 6.91 13.10
N PRO A 487 29.76 6.11 14.18
CA PRO A 487 31.08 5.90 14.80
C PRO A 487 32.17 5.43 13.84
N ARG A 488 31.78 4.77 12.73
CA ARG A 488 32.72 4.33 11.70
C ARG A 488 33.40 5.48 10.94
N PHE A 489 32.76 6.64 10.87
CA PHE A 489 33.32 7.86 10.26
C PHE A 489 33.92 8.80 11.30
N GLU A 490 34.06 8.35 12.56
CA GLU A 490 34.51 9.19 13.67
C GLU A 490 33.59 10.43 13.88
N VAL A 491 32.30 10.28 13.55
CA VAL A 491 31.25 11.31 13.75
C VAL A 491 30.14 10.76 14.63
N GLU A 492 29.36 11.64 15.26
CA GLU A 492 28.24 11.26 16.13
C GLU A 492 26.88 11.35 15.43
N ASN A 493 26.73 12.20 14.41
CA ASN A 493 25.44 12.51 13.81
C ASN A 493 25.55 13.00 12.35
N TRP A 494 24.39 13.12 11.67
CA TRP A 494 24.30 13.65 10.31
C TRP A 494 24.85 15.08 10.14
N SER A 495 24.81 15.91 11.19
CA SER A 495 25.33 17.29 11.11
C SER A 495 26.84 17.32 10.93
N GLU A 496 27.54 16.38 11.53
CA GLU A 496 28.99 16.24 11.39
C GLU A 496 29.36 15.59 10.06
N LEU A 497 28.64 14.53 9.66
CA LEU A 497 28.84 13.86 8.36
C LEU A 497 28.59 14.79 7.17
N TRP A 498 27.67 15.75 7.32
CA TRP A 498 27.31 16.71 6.29
C TRP A 498 28.51 17.47 5.72
N TRP A 499 29.44 17.90 6.57
CA TRP A 499 30.58 18.71 6.13
C TRP A 499 31.52 17.91 5.21
N TRP A 500 31.74 16.64 5.55
CA TRP A 500 32.49 15.73 4.69
C TRP A 500 31.76 15.49 3.36
N LEU A 501 30.44 15.26 3.39
CA LEU A 501 29.64 15.05 2.19
C LEU A 501 29.68 16.27 1.26
N ARG A 502 29.59 17.48 1.82
CA ARG A 502 29.71 18.73 1.06
C ARG A 502 31.05 18.82 0.33
N GLU A 503 32.15 18.56 1.03
CA GLU A 503 33.49 18.56 0.42
C GLU A 503 33.57 17.59 -0.78
N GLN A 504 32.96 16.41 -0.66
CA GLN A 504 32.87 15.48 -1.79
C GLN A 504 32.02 16.04 -2.94
N MET A 505 30.87 16.64 -2.66
CA MET A 505 29.99 17.22 -3.70
C MET A 505 30.65 18.39 -4.44
N ASP A 506 31.46 19.20 -3.75
CA ASP A 506 32.23 20.28 -4.35
C ASP A 506 33.28 19.73 -5.33
N ILE A 507 33.96 18.62 -4.98
CA ILE A 507 34.91 17.94 -5.88
C ILE A 507 34.24 17.47 -7.17
N PHE A 508 32.98 17.02 -7.08
CA PHE A 508 32.20 16.57 -8.24
C PHE A 508 31.44 17.70 -8.97
N ASN A 509 31.56 18.96 -8.53
CA ASN A 509 30.82 20.12 -9.05
C ASN A 509 29.29 19.92 -9.05
N VAL A 510 28.74 19.29 -8.01
CA VAL A 510 27.30 19.01 -7.89
C VAL A 510 26.59 20.06 -7.02
N THR A 511 27.33 20.77 -6.17
CA THR A 511 26.79 21.74 -5.20
C THR A 511 25.96 22.83 -5.86
N ASP A 512 26.46 23.47 -6.93
CA ASP A 512 25.72 24.51 -7.66
C ASP A 512 24.35 24.02 -8.18
N ARG A 513 24.30 22.76 -8.62
CA ARG A 513 23.06 22.17 -9.12
C ARG A 513 22.07 21.91 -7.99
N LEU A 514 22.54 21.38 -6.85
CA LEU A 514 21.70 21.13 -5.68
C LEU A 514 21.22 22.42 -5.05
N THR A 515 22.07 23.44 -4.98
CA THR A 515 21.70 24.80 -4.61
C THR A 515 20.54 25.30 -5.48
N THR A 516 20.67 25.19 -6.80
CA THR A 516 19.63 25.64 -7.74
C THR A 516 18.31 24.91 -7.48
N LEU A 517 18.35 23.59 -7.28
CA LEU A 517 17.17 22.79 -6.97
C LEU A 517 16.55 23.15 -5.61
N SER A 518 17.39 23.36 -4.59
CA SER A 518 16.93 23.76 -3.25
C SER A 518 16.22 25.11 -3.25
N LEU A 519 16.56 26.01 -4.17
CA LEU A 519 15.87 27.29 -4.34
C LEU A 519 14.48 27.12 -4.95
N GLU A 520 14.28 26.09 -5.78
CA GLU A 520 12.99 25.78 -6.41
C GLU A 520 12.07 24.98 -5.49
N GLU A 521 12.62 24.38 -4.43
CA GLU A 521 11.89 23.57 -3.45
C GLU A 521 10.98 24.41 -2.53
N VAL A 522 9.86 23.81 -2.12
CA VAL A 522 8.90 24.37 -1.17
C VAL A 522 9.11 23.71 0.20
N PHE A 523 9.61 24.46 1.17
CA PHE A 523 9.83 23.96 2.53
C PHE A 523 8.63 24.27 3.43
N ASN A 524 7.97 23.23 3.96
CA ASN A 524 6.91 23.39 4.95
C ASN A 524 7.48 23.34 6.39
N PRO A 525 7.39 24.43 7.19
CA PRO A 525 7.89 24.50 8.56
C PRO A 525 7.42 23.35 9.46
N LEU A 526 6.22 22.81 9.21
CA LEU A 526 5.66 21.70 9.99
C LEU A 526 6.45 20.40 9.86
N ASN A 527 7.26 20.27 8.80
CA ASN A 527 8.09 19.09 8.57
C ASN A 527 9.45 19.16 9.28
N TYR A 528 9.76 20.28 9.96
CA TYR A 528 11.09 20.54 10.51
C TYR A 528 11.04 20.88 11.99
N PRO A 529 12.07 20.53 12.78
CA PRO A 529 12.22 21.04 14.14
C PRO A 529 12.29 22.57 14.12
N GLU A 530 11.49 23.22 14.97
CA GLU A 530 11.39 24.69 15.05
C GLU A 530 12.76 25.36 15.24
N ALA A 531 13.65 24.74 16.01
CA ALA A 531 14.99 25.26 16.26
C ALA A 531 15.88 25.34 15.01
N VAL A 532 15.74 24.41 14.06
CA VAL A 532 16.56 24.37 12.83
C VAL A 532 15.93 25.24 11.75
N PHE A 533 14.61 25.13 11.60
CA PHE A 533 13.89 25.84 10.54
C PHE A 533 13.68 27.32 10.86
N GLY A 534 13.53 27.68 12.14
CA GLY A 534 13.35 29.07 12.58
C GLY A 534 14.52 29.96 12.16
N GLN A 535 15.76 29.49 12.35
CA GLN A 535 16.95 30.24 11.93
C GLN A 535 17.00 30.42 10.41
N LEU A 536 16.75 29.35 9.63
CA LEU A 536 16.69 29.45 8.17
C LEU A 536 15.62 30.44 7.72
N VAL A 537 14.44 30.43 8.35
CA VAL A 537 13.36 31.38 8.05
C VAL A 537 13.81 32.82 8.26
N ASP A 538 14.44 33.11 9.40
CA ASP A 538 14.94 34.45 9.71
C ASP A 538 15.98 34.90 8.68
N ASP A 539 16.88 34.00 8.28
CA ASP A 539 17.92 34.31 7.30
C ASP A 539 17.36 34.50 5.89
N LEU A 540 16.36 33.71 5.48
CA LEU A 540 15.66 33.87 4.20
C LEU A 540 14.86 35.17 4.16
N LEU A 541 14.30 35.61 5.29
CA LEU A 541 13.65 36.92 5.42
C LEU A 541 14.67 38.07 5.36
N ALA A 542 15.87 37.90 5.91
CA ALA A 542 16.96 38.86 5.74
C ALA A 542 17.43 38.93 4.28
N ALA A 543 17.56 37.78 3.60
CA ALA A 543 17.88 37.72 2.17
C ALA A 543 16.79 38.41 1.31
N ARG A 544 15.51 38.22 1.66
CA ARG A 544 14.37 38.92 1.03
C ARG A 544 14.53 40.43 1.16
N GLN A 545 14.83 40.95 2.35
CA GLN A 545 14.99 42.39 2.56
C GLN A 545 16.10 42.96 1.68
N CYS A 546 17.28 42.32 1.63
CA CYS A 546 18.37 42.76 0.76
C CYS A 546 18.00 42.69 -0.73
N MET A 547 17.28 41.65 -1.15
CA MET A 547 16.82 41.52 -2.53
C MET A 547 15.81 42.61 -2.91
N LEU A 548 14.88 42.94 -2.02
CA LEU A 548 13.91 44.02 -2.22
C LEU A 548 14.59 45.39 -2.28
N GLU A 549 15.57 45.65 -1.41
CA GLU A 549 16.40 46.85 -1.45
C GLU A 549 17.16 46.98 -2.78
N GLU A 550 17.76 45.90 -3.27
CA GLU A 550 18.47 45.88 -4.54
C GLU A 550 17.54 46.18 -5.73
N ILE A 551 16.36 45.55 -5.77
CA ILE A 551 15.34 45.79 -6.80
C ILE A 551 14.86 47.24 -6.77
N ASN A 552 14.69 47.83 -5.58
CA ASN A 552 14.22 49.20 -5.43
C ASN A 552 15.31 50.24 -5.78
N HIS A 553 16.58 49.95 -5.47
CA HIS A 553 17.72 50.86 -5.74
C HIS A 553 18.10 50.97 -7.22
N GLN A 554 17.95 49.91 -8.00
CA GLN A 554 18.30 49.90 -9.43
C GLN A 554 17.21 50.52 -10.33
N GLY A 555 16.17 51.10 -9.72
CA GLY A 555 14.91 51.43 -10.39
C GLY A 555 14.07 50.16 -10.56
N ARG A 556 12.75 50.26 -10.33
CA ARG A 556 11.83 49.10 -10.39
C ARG A 556 12.14 48.27 -11.63
N ASP A 557 12.57 47.03 -11.42
CA ASP A 557 12.84 46.09 -12.49
C ASP A 557 11.50 45.71 -13.13
N ASN A 558 11.16 46.33 -14.27
CA ASN A 558 9.88 46.14 -14.97
C ASN A 558 9.61 44.68 -15.41
N ARG A 559 10.54 43.75 -15.16
CA ARG A 559 10.45 42.32 -15.48
C ARG A 559 9.93 41.48 -14.30
N MET A 560 9.58 42.12 -13.18
CA MET A 560 9.00 41.47 -12.01
C MET A 560 8.08 42.44 -11.27
N GLU A 561 6.98 41.93 -10.72
CA GLU A 561 6.09 42.70 -9.85
C GLU A 561 6.02 42.07 -8.46
N GLN A 562 6.24 42.89 -7.44
CA GLN A 562 6.19 42.48 -6.03
C GLN A 562 4.74 42.25 -5.59
N TYR A 563 4.55 41.39 -4.58
CA TYR A 563 3.23 41.25 -3.95
C TYR A 563 2.90 42.48 -3.11
N ASP A 564 1.91 43.25 -3.55
CA ASP A 564 1.37 44.42 -2.83
C ASP A 564 -0.12 44.22 -2.60
N ILE A 565 -0.56 44.30 -1.34
CA ILE A 565 -1.96 44.10 -0.97
C ILE A 565 -2.88 45.15 -1.62
N ASN A 566 -2.35 46.33 -1.97
CA ASN A 566 -3.10 47.44 -2.54
C ASN A 566 -3.05 47.48 -4.08
N ARG A 567 -2.44 46.49 -4.73
CA ARG A 567 -2.33 46.42 -6.20
C ARG A 567 -2.59 45.01 -6.72
N LEU A 568 -3.07 44.93 -7.96
CA LEU A 568 -3.08 43.67 -8.69
C LEU A 568 -1.69 43.43 -9.28
N ASN A 569 -1.15 42.24 -9.05
CA ASN A 569 0.07 41.77 -9.70
C ASN A 569 -0.27 41.33 -11.12
N GLN A 570 0.30 42.01 -12.11
CA GLN A 570 -0.02 41.83 -13.52
C GLN A 570 0.49 40.50 -14.09
N PHE A 571 1.50 39.90 -13.45
CA PHE A 571 2.10 38.62 -13.83
C PHE A 571 1.57 37.43 -13.02
N ALA A 572 0.71 37.68 -12.02
CA ALA A 572 0.09 36.61 -11.22
C ALA A 572 -1.30 36.25 -11.76
N PRO A 573 -1.70 34.97 -11.69
CA PRO A 573 -3.08 34.59 -11.98
C PRO A 573 -4.08 35.33 -11.09
N MET A 574 -5.32 35.48 -11.55
CA MET A 574 -6.39 36.07 -10.74
C MET A 574 -6.63 35.29 -9.46
N LEU A 575 -6.38 33.97 -9.45
CA LEU A 575 -6.42 33.16 -8.23
C LEU A 575 -5.50 33.74 -7.14
N ASP A 576 -4.22 33.92 -7.46
CA ASP A 576 -3.21 34.45 -6.56
C ASP A 576 -3.53 35.89 -6.16
N ASN A 577 -4.06 36.68 -7.09
CA ASN A 577 -4.47 38.06 -6.83
C ASN A 577 -5.69 38.17 -5.90
N LEU A 578 -6.66 37.27 -5.98
CA LEU A 578 -7.83 37.27 -5.11
C LEU A 578 -7.49 36.70 -3.74
N VAL A 579 -6.86 35.52 -3.73
CA VAL A 579 -6.51 34.77 -2.52
C VAL A 579 -5.39 35.47 -1.75
N PHE A 580 -4.47 36.14 -2.44
CA PHE A 580 -3.32 36.85 -1.88
C PHE A 580 -2.57 36.03 -0.80
N GLY A 581 -2.32 34.77 -1.14
CA GLY A 581 -1.68 33.80 -0.26
C GLY A 581 -1.57 32.44 -0.93
N THR A 582 -0.99 31.49 -0.22
CA THR A 582 -0.85 30.10 -0.67
C THR A 582 -1.60 29.16 0.27
N LEU A 583 -1.74 27.91 -0.17
CA LEU A 583 -2.21 26.82 0.66
C LEU A 583 -1.05 25.88 0.96
N ALA A 584 -0.89 25.46 2.21
CA ALA A 584 0.00 24.37 2.58
C ALA A 584 -0.80 23.09 2.85
N GLY A 585 -0.34 21.95 2.34
CA GLY A 585 -0.99 20.64 2.52
C GLY A 585 -1.64 20.10 1.23
N ASP A 586 -2.65 19.23 1.37
CA ASP A 586 -3.33 18.59 0.24
C ASP A 586 -4.21 19.59 -0.52
N THR A 587 -3.61 20.23 -1.53
CA THR A 587 -4.28 21.22 -2.38
C THR A 587 -5.49 20.67 -3.12
N VAL A 588 -5.54 19.36 -3.39
CA VAL A 588 -6.68 18.71 -4.07
C VAL A 588 -7.90 18.69 -3.17
N ALA A 589 -7.72 18.35 -1.89
CA ALA A 589 -8.79 18.34 -0.90
C ALA A 589 -9.29 19.76 -0.55
N LEU A 590 -8.39 20.75 -0.57
CA LEU A 590 -8.70 22.13 -0.15
C LEU A 590 -9.27 23.00 -1.28
N ARG A 591 -8.98 22.69 -2.55
CA ARG A 591 -9.43 23.48 -3.71
C ARG A 591 -10.96 23.68 -3.79
N PRO A 592 -11.83 22.68 -3.51
CA PRO A 592 -13.28 22.89 -3.52
C PRO A 592 -13.74 23.91 -2.47
N VAL A 593 -13.13 23.89 -1.27
CA VAL A 593 -13.43 24.84 -0.20
C VAL A 593 -12.98 26.24 -0.59
N LEU A 594 -11.78 26.35 -1.15
CA LEU A 594 -11.23 27.61 -1.67
C LEU A 594 -12.16 28.22 -2.74
N MET A 595 -12.50 27.46 -3.77
CA MET A 595 -13.36 27.94 -4.87
C MET A 595 -14.72 28.38 -4.39
N LYS A 596 -15.36 27.59 -3.52
CA LYS A 596 -16.65 27.94 -2.91
C LYS A 596 -16.57 29.26 -2.14
N THR A 597 -15.51 29.47 -1.34
CA THR A 597 -15.32 30.73 -0.61
C THR A 597 -15.14 31.93 -1.55
N ILE A 598 -14.40 31.78 -2.65
CA ILE A 598 -14.23 32.86 -3.63
C ILE A 598 -15.57 33.19 -4.30
N ILE A 599 -16.31 32.17 -4.74
CA ILE A 599 -17.61 32.35 -5.42
C ILE A 599 -18.61 33.04 -4.48
N GLU A 600 -18.72 32.59 -3.23
CA GLU A 600 -19.59 33.21 -2.22
C GLU A 600 -19.22 34.69 -1.98
N ALA A 601 -17.93 34.99 -1.83
CA ALA A 601 -17.47 36.35 -1.60
C ALA A 601 -17.74 37.27 -2.81
N LEU A 602 -17.49 36.79 -4.03
CA LEU A 602 -17.81 37.52 -5.25
C LEU A 602 -19.32 37.74 -5.41
N HIS A 603 -20.14 36.75 -5.07
CA HIS A 603 -21.59 36.85 -5.16
C HIS A 603 -22.16 37.87 -4.16
N GLU A 604 -21.71 37.84 -2.91
CA GLU A 604 -22.17 38.76 -1.86
C GLU A 604 -21.80 40.23 -2.10
N ASN A 605 -20.77 40.48 -2.91
CA ASN A 605 -20.32 41.82 -3.26
C ASN A 605 -20.78 42.25 -4.68
N ASP A 606 -21.70 41.53 -5.30
CA ASP A 606 -22.20 41.78 -6.67
C ASP A 606 -21.11 41.74 -7.77
N LEU A 607 -19.98 41.07 -7.52
CA LEU A 607 -18.83 40.95 -8.43
C LEU A 607 -18.81 39.65 -9.23
N LEU A 608 -19.63 38.66 -8.88
CA LEU A 608 -19.64 37.36 -9.56
C LEU A 608 -20.01 37.50 -11.05
N ASN A 609 -21.13 38.14 -11.36
CA ASN A 609 -21.59 38.31 -12.75
C ASN A 609 -20.59 39.08 -13.62
N PRO A 610 -20.00 40.22 -13.16
CA PRO A 610 -18.91 40.87 -13.86
C PRO A 610 -17.71 39.95 -14.13
N SER A 611 -17.30 39.13 -13.14
CA SER A 611 -16.19 38.19 -13.26
C SER A 611 -16.45 37.12 -14.33
N LEU A 612 -17.66 36.54 -14.34
CA LEU A 612 -18.07 35.54 -15.32
C LEU A 612 -18.13 36.11 -16.74
N ARG A 613 -18.53 37.38 -16.91
CA ARG A 613 -18.51 38.08 -18.21
C ARG A 613 -17.10 38.38 -18.70
N ILE A 614 -16.13 38.56 -17.80
CA ILE A 614 -14.71 38.67 -18.17
C ILE A 614 -14.20 37.31 -18.64
N ALA A 615 -14.51 36.25 -17.89
CA ALA A 615 -14.13 34.88 -18.24
C ALA A 615 -14.72 34.42 -19.58
N GLU A 616 -15.95 34.81 -19.88
CA GLU A 616 -16.63 34.49 -21.14
C GLU A 616 -15.90 35.11 -22.34
N ARG A 617 -15.53 36.40 -22.26
CA ARG A 617 -14.72 37.07 -23.28
C ARG A 617 -13.34 36.41 -23.44
N CYS A 618 -12.71 36.05 -22.31
CA CYS A 618 -11.44 35.32 -22.30
C CYS A 618 -11.55 33.98 -23.01
N LEU A 619 -12.57 33.18 -22.69
CA LEU A 619 -12.83 31.89 -23.31
C LEU A 619 -13.00 32.01 -24.83
N ARG A 620 -13.82 32.97 -25.30
CA ARG A 620 -14.01 33.19 -26.74
C ARG A 620 -12.69 33.47 -27.44
N LYS A 621 -11.88 34.37 -26.88
CA LYS A 621 -10.58 34.73 -27.46
C LYS A 621 -9.61 33.54 -27.42
N LEU A 622 -9.58 32.79 -26.31
CA LEU A 622 -8.78 31.57 -26.18
C LEU A 622 -9.16 30.53 -27.23
N MET A 623 -10.46 30.29 -27.48
CA MET A 623 -10.94 29.31 -28.47
C MET A 623 -10.61 29.73 -29.92
N VAL A 624 -10.58 31.03 -30.21
CA VAL A 624 -10.13 31.55 -31.51
C VAL A 624 -8.63 31.34 -31.71
N GLN A 625 -7.83 31.60 -30.68
CA GLN A 625 -6.37 31.53 -30.76
C GLN A 625 -5.82 30.11 -30.66
N TYR A 626 -6.52 29.21 -29.96
CA TYR A 626 -6.08 27.84 -29.67
C TYR A 626 -5.58 27.05 -30.90
N LYS A 627 -6.25 27.20 -32.05
CA LYS A 627 -5.88 26.47 -33.28
C LYS A 627 -4.51 26.83 -33.86
N GLY A 628 -3.90 27.94 -33.42
CA GLY A 628 -2.61 28.43 -33.91
C GLY A 628 -1.51 28.48 -32.85
N LEU A 629 -1.70 27.88 -31.67
CA LEU A 629 -0.70 27.86 -30.62
C LEU A 629 0.28 26.70 -30.80
N ASP A 630 1.58 26.98 -30.67
CA ASP A 630 2.63 25.96 -30.61
C ASP A 630 2.61 25.24 -29.26
N GLU A 631 3.08 23.98 -29.19
CA GLU A 631 3.04 23.13 -27.98
C GLU A 631 3.72 23.74 -26.74
N GLY A 632 4.62 24.72 -26.91
CA GLY A 632 5.30 25.43 -25.82
C GLY A 632 4.70 26.81 -25.47
N HIS A 633 3.51 27.15 -25.98
CA HIS A 633 2.87 28.43 -25.70
C HIS A 633 2.32 28.48 -24.26
N LEU A 634 2.54 29.60 -23.54
CA LEU A 634 2.16 29.78 -22.12
C LEU A 634 0.69 29.45 -21.81
N PHE A 635 -0.22 29.79 -22.72
CA PHE A 635 -1.65 29.47 -22.57
C PHE A 635 -1.95 27.96 -22.52
N ILE A 636 -1.12 27.11 -23.13
CA ILE A 636 -1.34 25.66 -23.11
C ILE A 636 -1.09 25.12 -21.69
N GLU A 637 -0.05 25.59 -21.02
CA GLU A 637 0.21 25.23 -19.62
C GLU A 637 -0.81 25.86 -18.67
N GLN A 638 -1.07 27.16 -18.79
CA GLN A 638 -1.97 27.93 -17.91
C GLN A 638 -3.41 27.37 -17.88
N PHE A 639 -3.95 27.01 -19.04
CA PHE A 639 -5.32 26.50 -19.18
C PHE A 639 -5.39 24.98 -19.36
N GLU A 640 -4.28 24.27 -19.20
CA GLU A 640 -4.17 22.80 -19.29
C GLU A 640 -4.66 22.24 -20.64
N LEU A 641 -4.33 22.92 -21.73
CA LEU A 641 -4.82 22.58 -23.08
C LEU A 641 -4.12 21.36 -23.70
N HIS A 642 -3.14 20.77 -23.00
CA HIS A 642 -2.56 19.47 -23.36
C HIS A 642 -3.53 18.30 -23.15
N ASP A 643 -4.54 18.46 -22.30
CA ASP A 643 -5.56 17.44 -22.06
C ASP A 643 -6.70 17.56 -23.10
N GLU A 644 -6.83 16.55 -23.97
CA GLU A 644 -7.88 16.51 -24.99
C GLU A 644 -9.30 16.57 -24.39
N GLN A 645 -9.50 15.99 -23.20
CA GLN A 645 -10.79 16.03 -22.51
C GLN A 645 -11.11 17.46 -22.07
N ARG A 646 -10.13 18.13 -21.48
CA ARG A 646 -10.25 19.53 -21.06
C ARG A 646 -10.60 20.46 -22.22
N VAL A 647 -9.95 20.27 -23.36
CA VAL A 647 -10.25 21.04 -24.58
C VAL A 647 -11.67 20.76 -25.10
N ALA A 648 -12.16 19.53 -24.99
CA ALA A 648 -13.53 19.19 -25.36
C ALA A 648 -14.55 19.90 -24.44
N ASP A 649 -14.27 19.94 -23.14
CA ASP A 649 -15.13 20.62 -22.15
C ASP A 649 -15.19 22.14 -22.39
N LEU A 650 -14.05 22.79 -22.67
CA LEU A 650 -14.00 24.22 -23.00
C LEU A 650 -14.75 24.55 -24.29
N LYS A 651 -14.70 23.67 -25.31
CA LYS A 651 -15.50 23.84 -26.54
C LYS A 651 -16.99 23.70 -26.27
N GLN A 652 -17.39 22.75 -25.43
CA GLN A 652 -18.78 22.60 -25.03
C GLN A 652 -19.28 23.84 -24.28
N LEU A 653 -18.48 24.35 -23.33
CA LEU A 653 -18.75 25.59 -22.60
C LEU A 653 -18.90 26.78 -23.56
N SER A 654 -17.99 26.92 -24.53
CA SER A 654 -18.05 27.97 -25.56
C SER A 654 -19.32 27.88 -26.41
N ASN A 655 -19.73 26.67 -26.82
CA ASN A 655 -20.95 26.47 -27.62
C ASN A 655 -22.22 26.84 -26.83
N MET A 656 -22.25 26.56 -25.53
CA MET A 656 -23.37 26.96 -24.66
C MET A 656 -23.50 28.48 -24.57
N LEU A 657 -22.36 29.18 -24.45
CA LEU A 657 -22.30 30.65 -24.39
C LEU A 657 -22.60 31.32 -25.74
N GLU A 658 -22.45 30.62 -26.86
CA GLU A 658 -22.89 31.11 -28.18
C GLU A 658 -24.42 31.10 -28.34
N ALA A 659 -25.12 30.20 -27.64
CA ALA A 659 -26.57 30.06 -27.75
C ALA A 659 -27.32 31.15 -26.96
N ASP A 660 -26.99 31.32 -25.67
CA ASP A 660 -27.57 32.33 -24.79
C ASP A 660 -26.62 32.59 -23.61
N VAL A 661 -25.98 33.77 -23.60
CA VAL A 661 -24.97 34.13 -22.59
C VAL A 661 -25.59 34.27 -21.21
N ASP A 662 -26.75 34.93 -21.08
CA ASP A 662 -27.34 35.20 -19.77
C ASP A 662 -27.94 33.92 -19.15
N ALA A 663 -28.52 33.04 -19.98
CA ALA A 663 -28.99 31.73 -19.52
C ALA A 663 -27.81 30.79 -19.15
N ALA A 664 -26.72 30.82 -19.91
CA ALA A 664 -25.54 30.00 -19.64
C ALA A 664 -24.82 30.45 -18.35
N VAL A 665 -24.63 31.75 -18.13
CA VAL A 665 -24.02 32.28 -16.89
C VAL A 665 -24.85 31.92 -15.64
N SER A 666 -26.16 31.71 -15.80
CA SER A 666 -27.07 31.30 -14.72
C SER A 666 -27.05 29.78 -14.43
N ASP A 667 -26.48 28.95 -15.31
CA ASP A 667 -26.32 27.51 -15.09
C ASP A 667 -25.12 27.25 -14.15
N PRO A 668 -25.31 26.55 -13.01
CA PRO A 668 -24.22 26.26 -12.06
C PRO A 668 -23.00 25.59 -12.70
N SER A 669 -23.21 24.65 -13.64
CA SER A 669 -22.11 23.94 -14.28
C SER A 669 -21.31 24.83 -15.22
N CYS A 670 -21.96 25.82 -15.84
CA CYS A 670 -21.30 26.77 -16.73
C CYS A 670 -20.60 27.88 -15.94
N SER A 671 -21.25 28.35 -14.86
CA SER A 671 -20.67 29.32 -13.92
C SER A 671 -19.37 28.78 -13.29
N ASP A 672 -19.36 27.53 -12.82
CA ASP A 672 -18.16 26.89 -12.28
C ASP A 672 -17.03 26.80 -13.32
N GLY A 673 -17.36 26.42 -14.57
CA GLY A 673 -16.40 26.35 -15.67
C GLY A 673 -15.81 27.72 -16.06
N LEU A 674 -16.65 28.76 -16.10
CA LEU A 674 -16.21 30.14 -16.33
C LEU A 674 -15.39 30.68 -15.17
N MET A 675 -15.73 30.33 -13.93
CA MET A 675 -14.96 30.73 -12.77
C MET A 675 -13.56 30.11 -12.77
N ASP A 676 -13.43 28.85 -13.17
CA ASP A 676 -12.11 28.20 -13.33
C ASP A 676 -11.25 28.91 -14.40
N ILE A 677 -11.87 29.42 -15.48
CA ILE A 677 -11.16 30.25 -16.47
C ILE A 677 -10.73 31.57 -15.83
N PHE A 678 -11.65 32.26 -15.14
CA PHE A 678 -11.38 33.56 -14.52
C PHE A 678 -10.15 33.50 -13.62
N VAL A 679 -10.10 32.53 -12.70
CA VAL A 679 -9.01 32.43 -11.72
C VAL A 679 -7.65 32.09 -12.35
N ARG A 680 -7.63 31.50 -13.55
CA ARG A 680 -6.39 31.17 -14.29
C ARG A 680 -5.87 32.35 -15.13
N MET A 681 -6.69 33.37 -15.39
CA MET A 681 -6.29 34.54 -16.19
C MET A 681 -5.14 35.31 -15.53
N VAL A 682 -4.16 35.76 -16.31
CA VAL A 682 -3.07 36.64 -15.86
C VAL A 682 -3.28 38.04 -16.46
N PRO A 683 -3.46 39.11 -15.66
CA PRO A 683 -3.92 40.40 -16.16
C PRO A 683 -3.12 40.98 -17.35
N GLN A 684 -1.80 40.82 -17.36
CA GLN A 684 -0.92 41.32 -18.43
C GLN A 684 -1.21 40.71 -19.81
N GLU A 685 -1.75 39.50 -19.86
CA GLU A 685 -2.02 38.78 -21.12
C GLU A 685 -3.37 39.18 -21.74
N TRP A 686 -4.24 39.82 -20.94
CA TRP A 686 -5.64 40.09 -21.27
C TRP A 686 -6.00 41.59 -21.18
N LEU A 687 -5.02 42.46 -21.48
CA LEU A 687 -5.17 43.92 -21.41
C LEU A 687 -6.35 44.46 -22.24
N ASP A 688 -6.70 43.79 -23.35
CA ASP A 688 -7.78 44.16 -24.26
C ASP A 688 -9.17 43.74 -23.78
N ILE A 689 -9.26 42.87 -22.77
CA ILE A 689 -10.53 42.42 -22.15
C ILE A 689 -10.85 43.24 -20.88
N TRP A 690 -10.03 44.26 -20.59
CA TRP A 690 -9.87 45.10 -19.39
C TRP A 690 -10.98 45.10 -18.31
N MET A 691 -10.50 45.07 -17.06
CA MET A 691 -11.24 45.33 -15.83
C MET A 691 -11.31 46.84 -15.57
N GLU A 692 -12.51 47.45 -15.64
CA GLU A 692 -12.69 48.88 -15.34
C GLU A 692 -12.02 49.25 -14.00
N PRO A 693 -11.40 50.45 -13.86
CA PRO A 693 -10.70 50.84 -12.62
C PRO A 693 -11.55 50.64 -11.36
N ASP A 694 -12.84 50.97 -11.45
CA ASP A 694 -13.80 50.79 -10.36
C ASP A 694 -13.97 49.32 -9.96
N TYR A 695 -13.92 48.39 -10.91
CA TYR A 695 -14.00 46.94 -10.63
C TYR A 695 -12.71 46.41 -10.00
N VAL A 696 -11.55 46.92 -10.42
CA VAL A 696 -10.27 46.59 -9.77
C VAL A 696 -10.27 47.04 -8.31
N ASP A 697 -10.73 48.26 -8.02
CA ASP A 697 -10.81 48.77 -6.64
C ASP A 697 -11.79 47.95 -5.78
N GLN A 698 -12.89 47.49 -6.36
CA GLN A 698 -13.83 46.58 -5.70
C GLN A 698 -13.21 45.21 -5.41
N LEU A 699 -12.43 44.64 -6.34
CA LEU A 699 -11.70 43.38 -6.12
C LEU A 699 -10.62 43.52 -5.04
N LEU A 700 -9.91 44.64 -4.98
CA LEU A 700 -8.94 44.92 -3.92
C LEU A 700 -9.62 45.07 -2.54
N THR A 701 -10.82 45.65 -2.51
CA THR A 701 -11.63 45.73 -1.29
C THR A 701 -12.09 44.33 -0.85
N LEU A 702 -12.56 43.51 -1.80
CA LEU A 702 -12.97 42.13 -1.58
C LEU A 702 -11.83 41.26 -1.05
N ARG A 703 -10.60 41.45 -1.57
CA ARG A 703 -9.41 40.70 -1.17
C ARG A 703 -9.25 40.66 0.36
N ASN A 704 -9.39 41.80 1.03
CA ASN A 704 -9.26 41.86 2.50
C ASN A 704 -10.31 41.01 3.23
N ASP A 705 -11.57 41.04 2.78
CA ASP A 705 -12.64 40.19 3.32
C ASP A 705 -12.37 38.71 3.02
N LEU A 706 -11.95 38.39 1.80
CA LEU A 706 -11.62 37.03 1.39
C LEU A 706 -10.48 36.43 2.23
N MET A 707 -9.40 37.19 2.48
CA MET A 707 -8.29 36.74 3.33
C MET A 707 -8.77 36.39 4.75
N GLN A 708 -9.69 37.17 5.33
CA GLN A 708 -10.26 36.88 6.66
C GLN A 708 -11.13 35.60 6.63
N ARG A 709 -11.98 35.44 5.60
CA ARG A 709 -12.82 34.25 5.43
C ARG A 709 -11.99 32.99 5.22
N LEU A 710 -10.92 33.07 4.43
CA LEU A 710 -10.01 31.96 4.17
C LEU A 710 -9.25 31.59 5.44
N SER A 711 -8.75 32.58 6.19
CA SER A 711 -8.12 32.33 7.49
C SER A 711 -9.08 31.65 8.47
N ALA A 712 -10.36 32.04 8.49
CA ALA A 712 -11.37 31.43 9.37
C ALA A 712 -11.78 30.00 8.95
N ARG A 713 -11.82 29.70 7.65
CA ARG A 713 -12.28 28.40 7.13
C ARG A 713 -11.16 27.37 6.98
N LEU A 714 -9.96 27.81 6.63
CA LEU A 714 -8.82 26.95 6.31
C LEU A 714 -7.80 26.91 7.47
N GLY A 715 -7.87 27.83 8.42
CA GLY A 715 -6.99 27.87 9.59
C GLY A 715 -5.52 27.85 9.17
N ASP A 716 -4.77 26.91 9.75
CA ASP A 716 -3.32 26.75 9.51
C ASP A 716 -2.96 26.25 8.11
N ALA A 717 -3.94 25.98 7.24
CA ALA A 717 -3.68 25.60 5.85
C ALA A 717 -3.54 26.80 4.90
N TYR A 718 -3.91 28.02 5.31
CA TYR A 718 -3.86 29.22 4.48
C TYR A 718 -2.78 30.20 4.96
N PHE A 719 -1.87 30.59 4.06
CA PHE A 719 -0.74 31.46 4.35
C PHE A 719 -0.80 32.73 3.50
N PRO A 720 -1.26 33.86 4.05
CA PRO A 720 -1.32 35.12 3.32
C PRO A 720 0.08 35.62 2.95
N PHE A 721 0.19 36.36 1.84
CA PHE A 721 1.43 37.03 1.47
C PHE A 721 1.68 38.22 2.40
N ILE A 722 2.58 38.03 3.37
CA ILE A 722 3.00 39.05 4.33
C ILE A 722 4.52 39.20 4.21
N GLU A 723 4.98 40.43 3.92
CA GLU A 723 6.37 40.73 3.60
C GLU A 723 7.38 40.30 4.67
N HIS A 724 7.01 40.41 5.95
CA HIS A 724 7.86 40.04 7.09
C HIS A 724 7.60 38.62 7.62
N LYS A 725 6.88 37.78 6.87
CA LYS A 725 6.64 36.38 7.23
C LYS A 725 7.02 35.43 6.10
N TYR A 726 7.59 34.29 6.47
CA TYR A 726 7.84 33.20 5.52
C TYR A 726 6.53 32.58 5.07
N ASN A 727 6.43 32.27 3.77
CA ASN A 727 5.25 31.66 3.19
C ASN A 727 5.57 30.21 2.78
N PRO A 728 5.02 29.20 3.47
CA PRO A 728 5.39 27.80 3.28
C PRO A 728 4.81 27.15 2.02
N GLY A 729 3.93 27.84 1.29
CA GLY A 729 3.46 27.39 -0.03
C GLY A 729 4.24 27.99 -1.19
N LEU A 730 5.24 28.83 -0.93
CA LEU A 730 6.15 29.37 -1.94
C LEU A 730 7.49 28.62 -1.90
N SER A 731 8.12 28.49 -3.06
CA SER A 731 9.51 28.02 -3.11
C SER A 731 10.44 28.99 -2.39
N VAL A 732 11.66 28.56 -2.04
CA VAL A 732 12.64 29.44 -1.41
C VAL A 732 12.95 30.66 -2.29
N LEU A 733 13.11 30.45 -3.60
CA LEU A 733 13.31 31.52 -4.57
C LEU A 733 12.15 32.51 -4.56
N ASN A 734 10.90 32.02 -4.59
CA ASN A 734 9.72 32.89 -4.58
C ASN A 734 9.51 33.58 -3.23
N ASN A 735 9.94 32.95 -2.13
CA ASN A 735 9.99 33.59 -0.82
C ASN A 735 11.00 34.73 -0.80
N VAL A 736 12.19 34.57 -1.36
CA VAL A 736 13.24 35.62 -1.36
C VAL A 736 12.88 36.76 -2.31
N LEU A 737 12.34 36.44 -3.49
CA LEU A 737 11.86 37.43 -4.44
C LEU A 737 10.62 38.18 -3.92
N PHE A 738 9.69 37.45 -3.29
CA PHE A 738 8.41 37.98 -2.81
C PHE A 738 7.61 38.72 -3.90
N GLY A 739 7.51 38.10 -5.07
CA GLY A 739 6.76 38.60 -6.22
C GLY A 739 6.70 37.60 -7.37
N ARG A 740 6.09 38.02 -8.48
CA ARG A 740 6.01 37.23 -9.72
C ARG A 740 6.89 37.85 -10.81
N ILE A 741 7.66 37.01 -11.47
CA ILE A 741 8.51 37.36 -12.63
C ILE A 741 7.62 37.33 -13.88
N ASP A 742 7.88 38.23 -14.82
CA ASP A 742 7.23 38.24 -16.13
C ASP A 742 7.50 36.90 -16.87
N PRO A 743 6.46 36.10 -17.17
CA PRO A 743 6.61 34.82 -17.84
C PRO A 743 7.14 34.96 -19.29
N HIS A 744 7.03 36.13 -19.91
CA HIS A 744 7.54 36.40 -21.25
C HIS A 744 9.05 36.74 -21.28
N CYS A 745 9.69 36.86 -20.11
CA CYS A 745 11.09 37.23 -19.99
C CYS A 745 11.92 36.12 -19.30
N PRO A 746 12.20 34.97 -19.95
CA PRO A 746 12.95 33.88 -19.35
C PRO A 746 14.39 34.27 -18.93
N GLU A 747 15.02 35.22 -19.64
CA GLU A 747 16.32 35.77 -19.27
C GLU A 747 16.27 36.54 -17.93
N ALA A 748 15.14 37.18 -17.63
CA ALA A 748 14.92 37.86 -16.35
C ALA A 748 14.90 36.85 -15.22
N ARG A 749 14.25 35.69 -15.41
CA ARG A 749 14.24 34.62 -14.41
C ARG A 749 15.64 34.13 -14.07
N ALA A 750 16.47 33.85 -15.07
CA ALA A 750 17.85 33.43 -14.85
C ALA A 750 18.69 34.50 -14.11
N SER A 751 18.53 35.77 -14.50
CA SER A 751 19.22 36.89 -13.85
C SER A 751 18.77 37.08 -12.40
N LEU A 752 17.46 37.07 -12.13
CA LEU A 752 16.88 37.24 -10.79
C LEU A 752 17.23 36.07 -9.88
N GLN A 753 17.20 34.85 -10.41
CA GLN A 753 17.62 33.66 -9.69
C GLN A 753 19.08 33.74 -9.27
N LYS A 754 19.97 34.22 -10.15
CA LYS A 754 21.39 34.41 -9.81
C LYS A 754 21.59 35.41 -8.67
N ARG A 755 20.85 36.53 -8.66
CA ARG A 755 20.91 37.52 -7.57
C ARG A 755 20.30 37.00 -6.28
N ALA A 756 19.15 36.33 -6.35
CA ALA A 756 18.52 35.70 -5.19
C ALA A 756 19.46 34.65 -4.57
N THR A 757 20.12 33.85 -5.41
CA THR A 757 21.15 32.89 -4.97
C THR A 757 22.26 33.60 -4.21
N HIS A 758 22.79 34.71 -4.74
CA HIS A 758 23.83 35.49 -4.05
C HIS A 758 23.39 35.92 -2.64
N TRP A 759 22.20 36.50 -2.49
CA TRP A 759 21.70 36.94 -1.18
C TRP A 759 21.37 35.80 -0.23
N VAL A 760 20.84 34.69 -0.75
CA VAL A 760 20.62 33.47 0.05
C VAL A 760 21.97 32.93 0.55
N MET A 761 23.01 32.93 -0.29
CA MET A 761 24.34 32.49 0.16
C MET A 761 24.96 33.42 1.19
N GLU A 762 24.79 34.72 1.03
CA GLU A 762 25.35 35.71 1.95
C GLU A 762 24.64 35.72 3.30
N LYS A 763 23.31 35.55 3.33
CA LYS A 763 22.50 35.69 4.54
C LYS A 763 22.09 34.37 5.18
N ALA A 764 21.79 33.35 4.39
CA ALA A 764 21.15 32.10 4.85
C ALA A 764 22.07 30.88 4.86
N ASN A 765 23.37 31.10 5.03
CA ASN A 765 24.41 30.08 5.16
C ASN A 765 24.13 28.87 4.23
N GLU A 766 24.57 28.97 2.97
CA GLU A 766 24.44 27.94 1.91
C GLU A 766 24.34 26.47 2.39
N PRO A 767 25.21 26.00 3.32
CA PRO A 767 25.21 24.60 3.74
C PRO A 767 23.89 24.16 4.37
N ASP A 768 23.18 25.03 5.08
CA ASP A 768 21.99 24.64 5.84
C ASP A 768 20.78 24.43 4.93
N LEU A 769 20.64 25.24 3.88
CA LEU A 769 19.58 25.08 2.87
C LEU A 769 19.74 23.79 2.06
N VAL A 770 20.93 23.57 1.51
CA VAL A 770 21.22 22.36 0.70
C VAL A 770 21.13 21.10 1.55
N ARG A 771 21.57 21.17 2.81
CA ARG A 771 21.41 20.08 3.78
C ARG A 771 19.95 19.72 3.99
N LEU A 772 19.08 20.71 4.22
CA LEU A 772 17.65 20.46 4.46
C LEU A 772 16.97 19.88 3.22
N PHE A 773 17.34 20.37 2.03
CA PHE A 773 16.90 19.81 0.74
C PHE A 773 17.25 18.31 0.65
N ILE A 774 18.51 17.96 0.88
CA ILE A 774 18.97 16.57 0.78
C ILE A 774 18.27 15.66 1.81
N ILE A 775 18.06 16.14 3.04
CA ILE A 775 17.46 15.32 4.10
C ILE A 775 15.99 14.99 3.83
N ASN A 776 15.24 15.86 3.14
CA ASN A 776 13.77 15.79 3.16
C ASN A 776 13.12 15.70 1.78
N THR A 777 13.81 16.10 0.70
CA THR A 777 13.26 16.01 -0.66
C THR A 777 13.48 14.62 -1.24
N GLN A 778 12.39 14.00 -1.74
CA GLN A 778 12.33 12.64 -2.31
C GLN A 778 12.83 12.56 -3.75
#